data_AF-A0A511QEJ4-F1
#
_entry.id   AF-A0A511QEJ4-F1
#
_cell.length_a   1.000
_cell.length_b   1.000
_cell.length_c   1.000
_cell.angle_alpha   90.00
_cell.angle_beta   90.00
_cell.angle_gamma   90.00
#
_symmetry.space_group_name_H-M   'P 1'
#
loop_
_entity.id
_entity.type
_entity.pdbx_description
1 polymer ?
#
loop_
_entity_poly.entity_id
_entity_poly.type
_entity_poly.pdbx_seq_one_letter_code
_entity_poly.pdbx_strand_id
1 'polypeptide(L)'
;MQNKLFMRKLSLAVTSALMISGCGGSSDGKSSVGSKASGYAFLDSLVCADADLNGVCSHQEKQISHVSEYAQQRLYNGAILTASPNMKLVTPFTTLIHSEMMFNPTVSNDIEQAKASLQSKLGDHLGINFSVLDSTHGPKKLSKLLLNSLKIAQRDGKQSPYTNIAHALDLMIEHKTLDLSNVDVAGTFSRHLQIADSLVVRGSQSVPQLSGAKSIMLSPASSRIVLLTANDVVVQIDSSPRNKPVIFDGGLASKANSDLMNIRLRDDDHDDYDYDYDYDYDYDYDYGSGFGGEIMVDSNEITQLVPALNDTQAYKVYRPTDYASPIESDTCNNKGVNGIFLTNLIDANIDSVSAKTFTIDTYSSRSGGALPPIPIPTLNPALTPNSSESCINDNFTKIIPLLQSGLLLAIKNTGSSIYSQQELKLLSADKLNMKNWSYKLKASLPQIMPSYDQREVLVVYNNYFLNSELAAEVVDATNLSTKMIIDKLNLKTANIVADRQILLGLSNNILEWVSNSSQQKILGELKVDSAINQIATSKTGKISAIATENTLYIVDNTTRKLLIQETLSNRAIKSLHVLAEKVIAVTSSGIDYYQFRNISGPVLKVGSQLVTKELLKNWEDNGNVNWSSTNLGYVLFQTGTKNEISVQFKDVHLSFSPINATTLDSITGVHISGLERGEWQTLYKNL
;
A
#
# COMPACT_ATOMS: atom_id res chain seq x y z
N MET A 1 85.61 -8.85 12.96
CA MET A 1 84.34 -8.47 13.62
C MET A 1 83.33 -8.14 12.53
N GLN A 2 82.60 -9.13 12.02
CA GLN A 2 81.28 -9.57 12.49
C GLN A 2 80.16 -8.54 12.26
N ASN A 3 79.39 -8.82 11.20
CA ASN A 3 77.93 -8.70 11.07
C ASN A 3 77.23 -7.43 11.54
N LYS A 4 76.74 -6.65 10.55
CA LYS A 4 75.29 -6.62 10.24
C LYS A 4 75.09 -6.23 8.77
N LEU A 5 75.07 -7.27 7.94
CA LEU A 5 74.58 -7.29 6.57
C LEU A 5 73.05 -7.49 6.58
N PHE A 6 72.42 -7.18 5.45
CA PHE A 6 71.01 -7.36 5.07
C PHE A 6 70.02 -6.26 5.47
N MET A 7 70.04 -5.17 4.69
CA MET A 7 68.85 -4.43 4.19
C MET A 7 69.32 -3.48 3.06
N ARG A 8 69.70 -4.07 1.92
CA ARG A 8 69.91 -3.41 0.62
C ARG A 8 69.72 -4.48 -0.46
N LYS A 9 69.03 -4.11 -1.55
CA LYS A 9 68.36 -4.93 -2.59
C LYS A 9 66.88 -5.14 -2.22
N LEU A 10 65.89 -4.52 -2.86
CA LEU A 10 65.74 -4.22 -4.27
C LEU A 10 64.68 -3.11 -4.43
N SER A 11 65.10 -1.88 -4.72
CA SER A 11 64.24 -0.83 -5.27
C SER A 11 64.61 -0.68 -6.75
N LEU A 12 63.58 -0.60 -7.60
CA LEU A 12 63.61 -0.45 -9.06
C LEU A 12 63.99 -1.67 -9.91
N ALA A 13 62.96 -2.28 -10.49
CA ALA A 13 62.91 -2.67 -11.91
C ALA A 13 61.53 -2.23 -12.45
N VAL A 14 61.47 -1.13 -13.21
CA VAL A 14 61.32 -1.11 -14.70
C VAL A 14 59.87 -1.35 -15.16
N THR A 15 59.17 -0.24 -15.50
CA THR A 15 58.41 0.01 -16.77
C THR A 15 57.57 -1.16 -17.33
N SER A 16 56.26 -1.10 -17.61
CA SER A 16 55.39 -0.19 -18.39
C SER A 16 53.98 -0.87 -18.31
N ALA A 17 52.80 -0.27 -18.38
CA ALA A 17 52.32 0.86 -19.15
C ALA A 17 51.07 1.45 -18.45
N LEU A 18 51.15 2.74 -18.15
CA LEU A 18 49.99 3.62 -18.06
C LEU A 18 49.78 4.17 -19.48
N MET A 19 48.62 3.90 -20.08
CA MET A 19 48.09 4.70 -21.18
C MET A 19 46.68 5.11 -20.81
N ILE A 20 46.51 6.41 -20.62
CA ILE A 20 45.24 7.13 -20.64
C ILE A 20 44.85 7.28 -22.12
N SER A 21 43.57 7.09 -22.46
CA SER A 21 42.96 7.76 -23.60
C SER A 21 41.47 7.95 -23.37
N GLY A 22 41.04 9.21 -23.29
CA GLY A 22 39.65 9.62 -23.38
C GLY A 22 39.22 10.01 -24.81
N CYS A 23 37.91 10.24 -24.93
CA CYS A 23 37.13 10.90 -26.00
C CYS A 23 36.87 10.19 -27.35
N GLY A 24 35.59 9.85 -27.57
CA GLY A 24 34.79 10.41 -28.67
C GLY A 24 34.51 9.51 -29.90
N GLY A 25 33.22 9.36 -30.26
CA GLY A 25 32.79 9.05 -31.64
C GLY A 25 31.63 8.06 -31.78
N SER A 26 30.50 8.53 -32.30
CA SER A 26 29.25 7.82 -32.61
C SER A 26 29.38 6.49 -33.35
N SER A 27 28.51 5.54 -32.99
CA SER A 27 27.76 4.73 -33.96
C SER A 27 26.58 4.04 -33.28
N ASP A 28 25.39 4.23 -33.85
CA ASP A 28 24.15 3.53 -33.51
C ASP A 28 24.34 2.01 -33.48
N GLY A 29 23.86 1.36 -32.42
CA GLY A 29 23.86 -0.09 -32.33
C GLY A 29 23.38 -0.57 -30.97
N LYS A 30 22.13 -1.06 -30.93
CA LYS A 30 21.57 -1.80 -29.79
C LYS A 30 22.51 -2.92 -29.35
N SER A 31 22.99 -2.90 -28.12
CA SER A 31 23.48 -4.14 -27.46
C SER A 31 23.51 -4.07 -25.93
N SER A 32 22.69 -4.95 -25.36
CA SER A 32 22.87 -5.83 -24.20
C SER A 32 23.27 -5.27 -22.82
N VAL A 33 22.29 -5.36 -21.91
CA VAL A 33 22.44 -5.83 -20.52
C VAL A 33 23.56 -6.88 -20.41
N GLY A 34 24.54 -6.63 -19.54
CA GLY A 34 25.48 -7.67 -19.10
C GLY A 34 26.90 -7.18 -18.81
N SER A 35 27.11 -6.61 -17.63
CA SER A 35 28.43 -6.62 -16.98
C SER A 35 28.47 -7.78 -15.98
N LYS A 36 29.03 -8.93 -16.40
CA LYS A 36 29.52 -10.00 -15.50
C LYS A 36 30.98 -9.66 -15.13
N ALA A 37 31.52 -9.86 -13.93
CA ALA A 37 31.12 -10.70 -12.82
C ALA A 37 31.55 -10.07 -11.49
N SER A 38 30.59 -9.60 -10.70
CA SER A 38 30.80 -9.45 -9.27
C SER A 38 30.84 -10.86 -8.67
N GLY A 39 31.86 -11.18 -7.87
CA GLY A 39 32.09 -12.54 -7.38
C GLY A 39 31.02 -13.12 -6.44
N TYR A 40 29.83 -12.53 -6.31
CA TYR A 40 28.77 -12.94 -5.40
C TYR A 40 27.61 -13.55 -6.17
N ALA A 41 27.22 -14.78 -5.80
CA ALA A 41 26.28 -15.58 -6.59
C ALA A 41 24.84 -15.04 -6.62
N PHE A 42 24.47 -14.17 -5.67
CA PHE A 42 23.12 -13.63 -5.54
C PHE A 42 22.86 -12.36 -6.36
N LEU A 43 23.84 -11.84 -7.11
CA LEU A 43 23.67 -10.54 -7.78
C LEU A 43 22.85 -10.60 -9.07
N ASP A 44 22.76 -11.77 -9.68
CA ASP A 44 21.97 -11.99 -10.90
C ASP A 44 20.46 -12.11 -10.62
N SER A 45 20.02 -12.20 -9.35
CA SER A 45 18.60 -12.27 -9.02
C SER A 45 17.96 -10.89 -8.83
N LEU A 46 16.72 -10.79 -9.31
CA LEU A 46 15.90 -9.58 -9.30
C LEU A 46 15.70 -9.07 -7.85
N VAL A 47 15.88 -7.76 -7.69
CA VAL A 47 15.46 -7.02 -6.49
C VAL A 47 14.09 -6.45 -6.75
N CYS A 48 13.20 -6.55 -5.77
CA CYS A 48 11.89 -5.92 -5.82
C CYS A 48 11.55 -5.28 -4.48
N ALA A 49 10.51 -4.45 -4.48
CA ALA A 49 9.91 -3.94 -3.26
C ALA A 49 9.21 -5.09 -2.51
N ASP A 50 9.28 -5.03 -1.18
CA ASP A 50 8.47 -5.80 -0.23
C ASP A 50 7.72 -4.76 0.61
N ALA A 51 6.67 -4.19 0.03
CA ALA A 51 6.00 -3.01 0.55
C ALA A 51 5.11 -3.35 1.76
N ASP A 52 4.65 -4.59 1.86
CA ASP A 52 3.85 -5.09 2.98
C ASP A 52 4.65 -5.92 4.01
N LEU A 53 5.96 -6.09 3.79
CA LEU A 53 6.90 -6.82 4.67
C LEU A 53 6.47 -8.27 4.93
N ASN A 54 5.86 -8.91 3.93
CA ASN A 54 5.41 -10.30 4.05
C ASN A 54 6.48 -11.32 3.63
N GLY A 55 7.61 -10.87 3.06
CA GLY A 55 8.70 -11.72 2.57
C GLY A 55 8.41 -12.40 1.23
N VAL A 56 7.42 -11.89 0.49
CA VAL A 56 6.96 -12.39 -0.80
C VAL A 56 6.78 -11.23 -1.78
N CYS A 57 7.65 -11.21 -2.77
CA CYS A 57 7.57 -10.30 -3.90
C CYS A 57 6.39 -10.64 -4.82
N SER A 58 5.25 -9.97 -4.62
CA SER A 58 4.03 -10.15 -5.42
C SER A 58 4.20 -9.72 -6.88
N HIS A 59 3.25 -10.08 -7.75
CA HIS A 59 3.28 -9.63 -9.15
C HIS A 59 3.21 -8.10 -9.24
N GLN A 60 2.48 -7.46 -8.34
CA GLN A 60 2.29 -6.00 -8.30
C GLN A 60 3.54 -5.29 -7.78
N GLU A 61 4.18 -5.79 -6.72
CA GLU A 61 5.41 -5.18 -6.20
C GLU A 61 6.58 -5.26 -7.18
N LYS A 62 6.58 -6.25 -8.07
CA LYS A 62 7.53 -6.34 -9.20
C LYS A 62 7.34 -5.23 -10.25
N GLN A 63 6.18 -4.57 -10.26
CA GLN A 63 5.89 -3.45 -11.18
C GLN A 63 6.30 -2.10 -10.61
N ILE A 64 6.74 -2.02 -9.34
CA ILE A 64 7.21 -0.77 -8.73
C ILE A 64 8.51 -0.33 -9.41
N SER A 65 8.50 0.86 -10.01
CA SER A 65 9.66 1.40 -10.74
C SER A 65 10.82 1.80 -9.82
N HIS A 66 10.52 2.35 -8.64
CA HIS A 66 11.51 2.86 -7.69
C HIS A 66 11.51 2.06 -6.38
N VAL A 67 12.11 0.87 -6.42
CA VAL A 67 12.19 -0.05 -5.27
C VAL A 67 13.03 0.47 -4.10
N SER A 68 13.88 1.50 -4.31
CA SER A 68 14.69 2.12 -3.25
C SER A 68 13.87 2.77 -2.17
N GLU A 69 12.69 3.29 -2.51
CA GLU A 69 11.80 3.86 -1.50
C GLU A 69 11.11 2.80 -0.64
N TYR A 70 11.30 1.51 -0.93
CA TYR A 70 10.64 0.38 -0.30
C TYR A 70 11.63 -0.45 0.53
N ALA A 71 11.13 -1.22 1.51
CA ALA A 71 11.92 -2.36 1.95
C ALA A 71 12.12 -3.25 0.74
N GLN A 72 13.32 -3.79 0.59
CA GLN A 72 13.70 -4.52 -0.60
C GLN A 72 13.87 -5.98 -0.26
N GLN A 73 13.48 -6.82 -1.21
CA GLN A 73 13.68 -8.24 -1.15
C GLN A 73 14.37 -8.74 -2.41
N ARG A 74 15.18 -9.78 -2.20
CA ARG A 74 15.76 -10.62 -3.24
C ARG A 74 15.59 -12.08 -2.86
N LEU A 75 14.96 -12.87 -3.71
CA LEU A 75 14.93 -14.34 -3.57
C LEU A 75 16.13 -14.94 -4.30
N TYR A 76 16.91 -15.77 -3.62
CA TYR A 76 18.02 -16.50 -4.23
C TYR A 76 18.17 -17.90 -3.62
N ASN A 77 18.09 -18.94 -4.47
CA ASN A 77 18.29 -20.33 -4.08
C ASN A 77 17.47 -20.77 -2.85
N GLY A 78 16.24 -20.28 -2.74
CA GLY A 78 15.32 -20.57 -1.63
C GLY A 78 15.52 -19.73 -0.36
N ALA A 79 16.49 -18.81 -0.34
CA ALA A 79 16.64 -17.82 0.74
C ALA A 79 16.15 -16.44 0.29
N ILE A 80 15.33 -15.79 1.11
CA ILE A 80 15.03 -14.38 0.99
C ILE A 80 16.17 -13.57 1.64
N LEU A 81 16.63 -12.57 0.92
CA LEU A 81 17.54 -11.54 1.39
C LEU A 81 16.76 -10.23 1.44
N THR A 82 16.96 -9.44 2.48
CA THR A 82 16.18 -8.22 2.70
C THR A 82 17.08 -7.02 2.94
N ALA A 83 16.54 -5.83 2.72
CA ALA A 83 17.19 -4.56 3.02
C ALA A 83 16.14 -3.50 3.33
N SER A 84 16.50 -2.49 4.12
CA SER A 84 15.62 -1.36 4.42
C SER A 84 15.72 -0.24 3.35
N PRO A 85 14.78 0.72 3.31
CA PRO A 85 14.65 1.73 2.23
C PRO A 85 15.80 2.73 2.07
N ASN A 86 16.85 2.66 2.89
CA ASN A 86 18.02 3.54 2.76
C ASN A 86 19.32 2.74 2.55
N MET A 87 19.22 1.42 2.44
CA MET A 87 20.36 0.57 2.12
C MET A 87 20.57 0.52 0.61
N LYS A 88 21.83 0.54 0.17
CA LYS A 88 22.16 0.61 -1.26
C LYS A 88 22.10 -0.75 -1.95
N LEU A 89 22.11 -1.84 -1.19
CA LEU A 89 22.26 -3.20 -1.70
C LEU A 89 21.33 -4.18 -0.96
N VAL A 90 20.93 -5.26 -1.65
CA VAL A 90 20.26 -6.41 -1.02
C VAL A 90 21.21 -7.59 -0.94
N THR A 91 21.72 -7.86 0.26
CA THR A 91 22.78 -8.83 0.55
C THR A 91 22.49 -9.62 1.83
N PRO A 92 23.22 -10.72 2.08
CA PRO A 92 23.12 -11.43 3.36
C PRO A 92 23.38 -10.52 4.58
N PHE A 93 24.30 -9.56 4.50
CA PHE A 93 24.59 -8.67 5.62
C PHE A 93 23.53 -7.59 5.83
N THR A 94 23.00 -6.99 4.75
CA THR A 94 21.85 -6.07 4.87
C THR A 94 20.62 -6.78 5.42
N THR A 95 20.49 -8.08 5.19
CA THR A 95 19.43 -8.91 5.78
C THR A 95 19.55 -8.97 7.30
N LEU A 96 20.77 -9.10 7.83
CA LEU A 96 20.99 -9.06 9.29
C LEU A 96 20.73 -7.66 9.86
N ILE A 97 21.21 -6.60 9.20
CA ILE A 97 20.97 -5.22 9.65
C ILE A 97 19.47 -4.93 9.65
N HIS A 98 18.76 -5.27 8.58
CA HIS A 98 17.32 -5.09 8.48
C HIS A 98 16.56 -5.91 9.52
N SER A 99 16.98 -7.16 9.77
CA SER A 99 16.41 -7.97 10.84
C SER A 99 16.63 -7.37 12.22
N GLU A 100 17.81 -6.84 12.51
CA GLU A 100 18.08 -6.18 13.80
C GLU A 100 17.23 -4.90 13.93
N MET A 101 17.10 -4.10 12.86
CA MET A 101 16.19 -2.94 12.84
C MET A 101 14.75 -3.32 13.14
N MET A 102 14.28 -4.41 12.53
CA MET A 102 12.90 -4.87 12.70
C MET A 102 12.69 -5.48 14.08
N PHE A 103 13.56 -6.35 14.57
CA PHE A 103 13.26 -7.21 15.72
C PHE A 103 13.95 -6.84 17.02
N ASN A 104 14.95 -5.95 17.02
CA ASN A 104 15.52 -5.44 18.27
C ASN A 104 14.75 -4.19 18.74
N PRO A 105 14.02 -4.24 19.88
CA PRO A 105 13.28 -3.09 20.40
C PRO A 105 14.18 -1.94 20.88
N THR A 106 15.50 -2.12 20.97
CA THR A 106 16.43 -1.07 21.43
C THR A 106 16.96 -0.17 20.32
N VAL A 107 16.84 -0.56 19.04
CA VAL A 107 17.43 0.19 17.92
C VAL A 107 16.46 1.11 17.20
N SER A 108 15.18 1.13 17.61
CA SER A 108 14.16 2.07 17.11
C SER A 108 14.08 2.20 15.58
N ASN A 109 14.27 1.08 14.86
CA ASN A 109 14.30 1.05 13.38
C ASN A 109 15.38 1.96 12.75
N ASP A 110 16.45 2.25 13.47
CA ASP A 110 17.56 3.08 13.02
C ASP A 110 18.71 2.21 12.49
N ILE A 111 19.19 2.55 11.29
CA ILE A 111 20.22 1.78 10.58
C ILE A 111 21.56 1.85 11.34
N GLU A 112 21.94 3.02 11.85
CA GLU A 112 23.21 3.20 12.56
C GLU A 112 23.21 2.47 13.90
N GLN A 113 22.11 2.53 14.65
CA GLN A 113 21.95 1.78 15.89
C GLN A 113 21.93 0.26 15.65
N ALA A 114 21.29 -0.20 14.57
CA ALA A 114 21.32 -1.60 14.19
C ALA A 114 22.75 -2.06 13.81
N LYS A 115 23.48 -1.26 13.04
CA LYS A 115 24.90 -1.52 12.70
C LYS A 115 25.76 -1.56 13.96
N ALA A 116 25.60 -0.62 14.89
CA ALA A 116 26.34 -0.58 16.15
C ALA A 116 26.03 -1.79 17.05
N SER A 117 24.75 -2.18 17.16
CA SER A 117 24.32 -3.37 17.90
C SER A 117 24.95 -4.65 17.33
N LEU A 118 24.90 -4.82 16.00
CA LEU A 118 25.51 -5.97 15.33
C LEU A 118 27.04 -5.94 15.40
N GLN A 119 27.66 -4.77 15.35
CA GLN A 119 29.11 -4.62 15.53
C GLN A 119 29.53 -5.20 16.88
N SER A 120 28.90 -4.75 17.97
CA SER A 120 29.22 -5.21 19.32
C SER A 120 28.89 -6.70 19.55
N LYS A 121 27.74 -7.16 19.06
CA LYS A 121 27.25 -8.52 19.36
C LYS A 121 27.85 -9.61 18.48
N LEU A 122 28.34 -9.25 17.29
CA LEU A 122 28.78 -10.23 16.28
C LEU A 122 30.04 -9.78 15.54
N GLY A 123 30.09 -8.51 15.11
CA GLY A 123 31.17 -7.95 14.32
C GLY A 123 32.55 -8.06 14.99
N ASP A 124 32.63 -7.63 16.25
CA ASP A 124 33.87 -7.62 17.04
C ASP A 124 34.40 -9.03 17.31
N HIS A 125 33.51 -10.02 17.38
CA HIS A 125 33.89 -11.43 17.56
C HIS A 125 34.37 -12.10 16.27
N LEU A 126 33.87 -11.65 15.12
CA LEU A 126 34.13 -12.28 13.82
C LEU A 126 35.09 -11.50 12.91
N GLY A 127 35.57 -10.34 13.35
CA GLY A 127 36.38 -9.44 12.53
C GLY A 127 35.60 -8.85 11.35
N ILE A 128 34.30 -8.59 11.55
CA ILE A 128 33.39 -8.03 10.54
C ILE A 128 33.09 -6.59 10.92
N ASN A 129 33.21 -5.67 9.96
CA ASN A 129 32.88 -4.26 10.17
C ASN A 129 31.48 -3.94 9.63
N PHE A 130 30.47 -3.92 10.50
CA PHE A 130 29.08 -3.62 10.15
C PHE A 130 28.84 -2.18 9.71
N SER A 131 29.72 -1.21 10.06
CA SER A 131 29.54 0.21 9.72
C SER A 131 29.39 0.51 8.23
N VAL A 132 29.93 -0.37 7.37
CA VAL A 132 29.96 -0.22 5.90
C VAL A 132 29.09 -1.26 5.15
N LEU A 133 28.41 -2.17 5.85
CA LEU A 133 27.72 -3.31 5.22
C LEU A 133 26.30 -3.00 4.74
N ASP A 134 25.83 -1.77 4.94
CA ASP A 134 24.64 -1.19 4.31
C ASP A 134 24.86 -0.77 2.84
N SER A 135 26.13 -0.64 2.45
CA SER A 135 26.56 -0.09 1.17
C SER A 135 27.61 -0.93 0.45
N THR A 136 28.07 -2.02 1.08
CA THR A 136 29.04 -2.98 0.50
C THR A 136 28.55 -4.42 0.63
N HIS A 137 29.09 -5.34 -0.17
CA HIS A 137 28.68 -6.76 -0.16
C HIS A 137 29.24 -7.59 1.01
N GLY A 138 30.15 -7.00 1.79
CA GLY A 138 30.94 -7.68 2.82
C GLY A 138 31.92 -8.73 2.25
N PRO A 139 32.63 -9.47 3.12
CA PRO A 139 33.63 -10.45 2.67
C PRO A 139 32.98 -11.67 1.99
N LYS A 140 33.33 -11.94 0.72
CA LYS A 140 32.76 -13.02 -0.12
C LYS A 140 32.60 -14.38 0.55
N LYS A 141 33.62 -14.86 1.29
CA LYS A 141 33.54 -16.16 2.00
C LYS A 141 32.46 -16.13 3.08
N LEU A 142 32.40 -15.06 3.87
CA LEU A 142 31.42 -14.88 4.94
C LEU A 142 30.01 -14.65 4.38
N SER A 143 29.87 -13.90 3.29
CA SER A 143 28.57 -13.73 2.63
C SER A 143 28.01 -15.06 2.13
N LYS A 144 28.85 -15.97 1.61
CA LYS A 144 28.44 -17.32 1.18
C LYS A 144 28.02 -18.18 2.38
N LEU A 145 28.79 -18.13 3.47
CA LEU A 145 28.50 -18.85 4.71
C LEU A 145 27.15 -18.41 5.31
N LEU A 146 26.97 -17.09 5.47
CA LEU A 146 25.76 -16.48 5.98
C LEU A 146 24.54 -16.81 5.09
N LEU A 147 24.69 -16.75 3.78
CA LEU A 147 23.62 -17.13 2.85
C LEU A 147 23.18 -18.60 3.04
N ASN A 148 24.11 -19.52 3.27
CA ASN A 148 23.78 -20.91 3.56
C ASN A 148 23.02 -21.05 4.88
N SER A 149 23.46 -20.34 5.92
CA SER A 149 22.78 -20.34 7.23
C SER A 149 21.37 -19.74 7.15
N LEU A 150 21.19 -18.62 6.45
CA LEU A 150 19.87 -18.02 6.21
C LEU A 150 18.96 -18.98 5.44
N LYS A 151 19.51 -19.71 4.45
CA LYS A 151 18.75 -20.73 3.71
C LYS A 151 18.28 -21.86 4.62
N ILE A 152 19.15 -22.38 5.49
CA ILE A 152 18.80 -23.41 6.47
C ILE A 152 17.69 -22.90 7.38
N ALA A 153 17.87 -21.71 7.98
CA ALA A 153 16.90 -21.15 8.91
C ALA A 153 15.53 -20.88 8.28
N GLN A 154 15.50 -20.43 7.02
CA GLN A 154 14.23 -20.17 6.34
C GLN A 154 13.55 -21.44 5.83
N ARG A 155 14.31 -22.49 5.51
CA ARG A 155 13.78 -23.80 5.10
C ARG A 155 13.25 -24.59 6.29
N ASP A 156 14.00 -24.61 7.39
CA ASP A 156 13.73 -25.45 8.56
C ASP A 156 12.93 -24.71 9.64
N GLY A 157 12.85 -23.38 9.52
CA GLY A 157 12.08 -22.53 10.43
C GLY A 157 10.58 -22.77 10.36
N LYS A 158 9.92 -22.62 11.52
CA LYS A 158 8.48 -22.84 11.69
C LYS A 158 7.67 -21.54 11.72
N GLN A 159 8.33 -20.39 11.57
CA GLN A 159 7.74 -19.07 11.68
C GLN A 159 7.61 -18.38 10.32
N SER A 160 7.10 -17.14 10.30
CA SER A 160 7.11 -16.29 9.10
C SER A 160 8.54 -16.02 8.60
N PRO A 161 8.74 -15.70 7.31
CA PRO A 161 10.09 -15.57 6.74
C PRO A 161 11.01 -14.59 7.48
N TYR A 162 10.50 -13.41 7.83
CA TYR A 162 11.23 -12.41 8.61
C TYR A 162 11.56 -12.87 10.02
N THR A 163 10.66 -13.60 10.67
CA THR A 163 10.88 -14.09 12.05
C THR A 163 11.89 -15.25 12.05
N ASN A 164 11.88 -16.12 11.03
CA ASN A 164 12.92 -17.14 10.85
C ASN A 164 14.32 -16.52 10.69
N ILE A 165 14.44 -15.39 9.98
CA ILE A 165 15.69 -14.64 9.86
C ILE A 165 16.12 -14.07 11.21
N ALA A 166 15.19 -13.50 11.97
CA ALA A 166 15.47 -12.94 13.29
C ALA A 166 15.93 -14.02 14.28
N HIS A 167 15.27 -15.18 14.27
CA HIS A 167 15.66 -16.34 15.06
C HIS A 167 17.08 -16.81 14.69
N ALA A 168 17.37 -16.88 13.40
CA ALA A 168 18.71 -17.22 12.91
C ALA A 168 19.77 -16.23 13.41
N LEU A 169 19.47 -14.93 13.37
CA LEU A 169 20.36 -13.88 13.87
C LEU A 169 20.60 -14.02 15.37
N ASP A 170 19.59 -14.37 16.16
CA ASP A 170 19.78 -14.59 17.60
C ASP A 170 20.69 -15.80 17.87
N LEU A 171 20.53 -16.90 17.14
CA LEU A 171 21.43 -18.05 17.23
C LEU A 171 22.87 -17.69 16.81
N MET A 172 23.02 -16.85 15.78
CA MET A 172 24.34 -16.35 15.35
C MET A 172 25.01 -15.51 16.43
N ILE A 173 24.24 -14.67 17.14
CA ILE A 173 24.73 -13.86 18.26
C ILE A 173 25.10 -14.76 19.45
N GLU A 174 24.23 -15.70 19.82
CA GLU A 174 24.44 -16.63 20.93
C GLU A 174 25.71 -17.47 20.73
N HIS A 175 25.86 -18.07 19.55
CA HIS A 175 27.00 -18.92 19.21
C HIS A 175 28.20 -18.13 18.66
N LYS A 176 28.08 -16.81 18.51
CA LYS A 176 29.12 -15.91 17.97
C LYS A 176 29.69 -16.41 16.64
N THR A 177 28.81 -16.82 15.72
CA THR A 177 29.16 -17.41 14.42
C THR A 177 28.16 -16.99 13.34
N LEU A 178 28.58 -16.99 12.08
CA LEU A 178 27.66 -16.90 10.93
C LEU A 178 27.26 -18.28 10.37
N ASP A 179 27.89 -19.36 10.84
CA ASP A 179 27.64 -20.72 10.38
C ASP A 179 26.65 -21.44 11.30
N LEU A 180 25.45 -21.69 10.80
CA LEU A 180 24.41 -22.45 11.50
C LEU A 180 24.31 -23.91 11.01
N SER A 181 25.25 -24.40 10.20
CA SER A 181 25.19 -25.77 9.65
C SER A 181 25.20 -26.86 10.72
N ASN A 182 25.79 -26.59 11.89
CA ASN A 182 25.85 -27.52 13.02
C ASN A 182 24.91 -27.12 14.17
N VAL A 183 24.00 -26.17 13.95
CA VAL A 183 23.03 -25.70 14.94
C VAL A 183 21.65 -26.24 14.57
N ASP A 184 20.95 -26.86 15.54
CA ASP A 184 19.57 -27.30 15.33
C ASP A 184 18.60 -26.11 15.39
N VAL A 185 18.50 -25.37 14.29
CA VAL A 185 17.67 -24.16 14.19
C VAL A 185 16.20 -24.44 14.51
N ALA A 186 15.68 -25.62 14.14
CA ALA A 186 14.28 -25.98 14.29
C ALA A 186 13.93 -26.55 15.68
N GLY A 187 14.90 -27.14 16.36
CA GLY A 187 14.78 -27.66 17.72
C GLY A 187 15.11 -26.64 18.81
N THR A 188 15.92 -25.62 18.52
CA THR A 188 16.23 -24.55 19.49
C THR A 188 15.02 -23.64 19.70
N PHE A 189 14.70 -23.36 20.96
CA PHE A 189 13.62 -22.47 21.37
C PHE A 189 13.82 -21.07 20.76
N SER A 190 12.77 -20.55 20.14
CA SER A 190 12.75 -19.18 19.63
C SER A 190 12.14 -18.23 20.65
N ARG A 191 12.84 -17.12 20.92
CA ARG A 191 12.29 -16.03 21.74
C ARG A 191 11.23 -15.20 21.03
N HIS A 192 11.02 -15.42 19.73
CA HIS A 192 10.03 -14.69 18.95
C HIS A 192 8.66 -15.32 19.10
N LEU A 193 7.71 -14.50 19.53
CA LEU A 193 6.30 -14.85 19.47
C LEU A 193 5.81 -14.75 18.03
N GLN A 194 4.80 -15.55 17.70
CA GLN A 194 4.01 -15.41 16.48
C GLN A 194 2.55 -15.66 16.83
N ILE A 195 1.77 -14.58 16.84
CA ILE A 195 0.35 -14.60 17.15
C ILE A 195 -0.41 -14.25 15.86
N ALA A 196 -1.43 -15.05 15.54
CA ALA A 196 -2.28 -14.86 14.38
C ALA A 196 -3.72 -15.24 14.73
N ASP A 197 -4.68 -14.49 14.19
CA ASP A 197 -6.13 -14.77 14.22
C ASP A 197 -6.77 -14.87 15.61
N SER A 198 -6.02 -14.56 16.67
CA SER A 198 -6.43 -14.71 18.06
C SER A 198 -6.21 -13.46 18.91
N LEU A 199 -5.65 -12.41 18.31
CA LEU A 199 -5.34 -11.13 18.93
C LEU A 199 -5.42 -10.04 17.86
N VAL A 200 -5.90 -8.87 18.25
CA VAL A 200 -5.96 -7.69 17.37
C VAL A 200 -5.15 -6.57 17.99
N VAL A 201 -4.22 -6.01 17.22
CA VAL A 201 -3.65 -4.69 17.51
C VAL A 201 -4.57 -3.66 16.85
N ARG A 202 -5.24 -2.87 17.68
CA ARG A 202 -6.12 -1.80 17.23
C ARG A 202 -5.43 -0.46 17.45
N GLY A 203 -5.50 0.40 16.45
CA GLY A 203 -5.17 1.81 16.63
C GLY A 203 -5.99 2.72 15.73
N SER A 204 -6.13 3.95 16.17
CA SER A 204 -6.81 5.01 15.43
C SER A 204 -5.91 6.22 15.28
N GLN A 205 -6.00 6.89 14.14
CA GLN A 205 -5.25 8.09 13.85
C GLN A 205 -6.16 9.17 13.28
N SER A 206 -6.11 10.37 13.86
CA SER A 206 -6.76 11.53 13.28
C SER A 206 -6.02 11.98 12.02
N VAL A 207 -6.77 12.10 10.93
CA VAL A 207 -6.31 12.62 9.65
C VAL A 207 -7.36 13.65 9.17
N PRO A 208 -7.26 14.90 9.65
CA PRO A 208 -8.26 15.94 9.34
C PRO A 208 -8.49 16.15 7.83
N GLN A 209 -7.48 15.85 7.00
CA GLN A 209 -7.54 15.95 5.54
C GLN A 209 -8.55 14.99 4.89
N LEU A 210 -9.01 13.95 5.59
CA LEU A 210 -10.07 13.05 5.12
C LEU A 210 -11.46 13.71 5.12
N SER A 211 -11.60 14.82 5.84
CA SER A 211 -12.84 15.58 5.86
C SER A 211 -13.06 16.20 4.48
N GLY A 212 -14.21 15.93 3.87
CA GLY A 212 -14.50 16.38 2.50
C GLY A 212 -13.64 15.77 1.39
N ALA A 213 -12.83 14.73 1.67
CA ALA A 213 -12.07 14.00 0.66
C ALA A 213 -12.92 13.59 -0.56
N LYS A 214 -12.49 13.95 -1.77
CA LYS A 214 -13.15 13.59 -3.03
C LYS A 214 -12.88 12.13 -3.41
N SER A 215 -11.67 11.63 -3.15
CA SER A 215 -11.28 10.25 -3.47
C SER A 215 -10.30 9.68 -2.45
N ILE A 216 -10.46 8.40 -2.11
CA ILE A 216 -9.58 7.64 -1.21
C ILE A 216 -9.35 6.27 -1.85
N MET A 217 -8.09 5.93 -2.14
CA MET A 217 -7.72 4.70 -2.82
C MET A 217 -6.49 4.06 -2.18
N LEU A 218 -6.50 2.74 -2.01
CA LEU A 218 -5.30 2.00 -1.60
C LEU A 218 -4.53 1.55 -2.84
N SER A 219 -3.26 1.94 -2.97
CA SER A 219 -2.34 1.38 -3.96
C SER A 219 -2.05 -0.07 -3.59
N PRO A 220 -2.42 -1.04 -4.45
CA PRO A 220 -2.17 -2.44 -4.15
C PRO A 220 -0.72 -2.85 -4.44
N ALA A 221 0.13 -1.99 -5.01
CA ALA A 221 1.55 -2.28 -5.16
C ALA A 221 2.34 -1.77 -3.95
N SER A 222 2.14 -0.51 -3.56
CA SER A 222 2.90 0.13 -2.50
C SER A 222 2.29 0.03 -1.11
N SER A 223 1.05 -0.46 -1.00
CA SER A 223 0.28 -0.42 0.24
C SER A 223 0.13 1.00 0.79
N ARG A 224 0.19 2.04 -0.06
CA ARG A 224 -0.07 3.44 0.33
C ARG A 224 -1.53 3.80 0.08
N ILE A 225 -2.16 4.48 1.02
CA ILE A 225 -3.46 5.13 0.84
C ILE A 225 -3.22 6.47 0.18
N VAL A 226 -3.87 6.71 -0.94
CA VAL A 226 -3.79 7.94 -1.70
C VAL A 226 -5.14 8.65 -1.63
N LEU A 227 -5.08 9.91 -1.18
CA LEU A 227 -6.19 10.78 -0.89
C LEU A 227 -6.17 11.97 -1.85
N LEU A 228 -7.33 12.29 -2.42
CA LEU A 228 -7.63 13.59 -3.02
C LEU A 228 -8.50 14.39 -2.06
N THR A 229 -7.97 15.48 -1.52
CA THR A 229 -8.69 16.34 -0.57
C THR A 229 -9.77 17.17 -1.26
N ALA A 230 -10.62 17.85 -0.47
CA ALA A 230 -11.61 18.80 -1.00
C ALA A 230 -10.99 19.94 -1.83
N ASN A 231 -9.74 20.30 -1.54
CA ASN A 231 -9.00 21.38 -2.19
C ASN A 231 -8.07 20.87 -3.31
N ASP A 232 -8.34 19.67 -3.85
CA ASP A 232 -7.57 19.04 -4.93
C ASP A 232 -6.09 18.74 -4.62
N VAL A 233 -5.71 18.77 -3.33
CA VAL A 233 -4.38 18.35 -2.87
C VAL A 233 -4.32 16.82 -2.76
N VAL A 234 -3.20 16.25 -3.21
CA VAL A 234 -2.93 14.81 -3.13
C VAL A 234 -2.11 14.49 -1.88
N VAL A 235 -2.61 13.58 -1.06
CA VAL A 235 -1.90 13.11 0.14
C VAL A 235 -1.70 11.61 0.03
N GLN A 236 -0.46 11.15 0.26
CA GLN A 236 -0.16 9.74 0.43
C GLN A 236 0.10 9.42 1.89
N ILE A 237 -0.54 8.38 2.38
CA ILE A 237 -0.36 7.83 3.73
C ILE A 237 0.15 6.41 3.55
N ASP A 238 1.37 6.13 4.00
CA ASP A 238 1.90 4.78 3.97
C ASP A 238 1.11 3.91 4.96
N SER A 239 0.58 2.76 4.51
CA SER A 239 -0.03 1.81 5.44
C SER A 239 0.99 0.85 6.03
N SER A 240 2.19 0.74 5.44
CA SER A 240 3.32 0.01 6.01
C SER A 240 3.90 0.79 7.22
N PRO A 241 4.79 0.20 8.04
CA PRO A 241 5.37 0.79 9.26
C PRO A 241 6.16 2.10 9.10
N ARG A 242 6.07 2.75 7.95
CA ARG A 242 6.79 3.98 7.64
C ARG A 242 6.03 5.22 8.05
N ASN A 243 6.66 5.91 8.99
CA ASN A 243 6.29 7.22 9.46
C ASN A 243 6.66 8.34 8.47
N LYS A 244 6.13 8.33 7.24
CA LYS A 244 6.24 9.47 6.32
C LYS A 244 5.02 9.57 5.40
N PRO A 245 4.02 10.39 5.72
CA PRO A 245 3.08 10.85 4.73
C PRO A 245 3.78 11.86 3.84
N VAL A 246 3.56 11.72 2.54
CA VAL A 246 4.07 12.63 1.54
C VAL A 246 2.88 13.42 1.03
N ILE A 247 2.89 14.72 1.31
CA ILE A 247 1.93 15.65 0.73
C ILE A 247 2.52 16.05 -0.61
N PHE A 248 1.82 15.72 -1.68
CA PHE A 248 2.12 16.24 -2.99
C PHE A 248 1.19 17.43 -3.19
N ASP A 249 1.77 18.61 -3.27
CA ASP A 249 1.06 19.72 -3.92
C ASP A 249 1.07 19.34 -5.40
N GLY A 250 0.09 18.52 -5.79
CA GLY A 250 -0.14 18.21 -7.19
C GLY A 250 -0.39 19.56 -7.83
N GLY A 251 0.57 20.02 -8.63
CA GLY A 251 0.76 21.43 -8.94
C GLY A 251 -0.57 22.14 -9.01
N LEU A 252 -0.74 23.17 -8.15
CA LEU A 252 -1.84 24.14 -8.15
C LEU A 252 -2.59 24.00 -9.45
N ALA A 253 -3.85 23.54 -9.42
CA ALA A 253 -4.75 23.56 -10.56
C ALA A 253 -4.42 24.81 -11.37
N SER A 254 -3.58 24.65 -12.39
CA SER A 254 -2.91 25.81 -12.95
C SER A 254 -4.07 26.54 -13.56
N LYS A 255 -4.31 27.76 -13.07
CA LYS A 255 -5.24 28.75 -13.62
C LYS A 255 -5.68 28.27 -14.98
N ALA A 256 -6.96 27.88 -15.07
CA ALA A 256 -7.68 27.58 -16.31
C ALA A 256 -6.73 27.62 -17.49
N ASN A 257 -6.27 26.46 -17.99
CA ASN A 257 -5.42 26.36 -19.17
C ASN A 257 -5.89 27.36 -20.25
N SER A 258 -5.39 28.59 -20.18
CA SER A 258 -5.50 29.60 -21.22
C SER A 258 -4.53 29.26 -22.35
N ASP A 259 -3.71 28.23 -22.14
CA ASP A 259 -2.75 27.66 -23.06
C ASP A 259 -3.13 26.21 -23.48
N LEU A 260 -4.37 25.75 -23.23
CA LEU A 260 -4.91 24.58 -23.93
C LEU A 260 -5.05 24.97 -25.40
N MET A 261 -4.03 24.63 -26.19
CA MET A 261 -4.00 24.63 -27.65
C MET A 261 -4.78 25.78 -28.29
N ASN A 262 -4.05 26.79 -28.77
CA ASN A 262 -4.48 27.62 -29.89
C ASN A 262 -4.68 26.66 -31.10
N ILE A 263 -5.80 25.94 -31.13
CA ILE A 263 -6.23 25.13 -32.25
C ILE A 263 -6.54 26.15 -33.31
N ARG A 264 -5.56 26.37 -34.19
CA ARG A 264 -5.71 27.18 -35.39
C ARG A 264 -7.06 26.86 -36.01
N LEU A 265 -7.97 27.82 -35.94
CA LEU A 265 -8.92 28.05 -37.01
C LEU A 265 -8.03 28.15 -38.26
N ARG A 266 -7.93 27.06 -39.01
CA ARG A 266 -7.67 27.21 -40.44
C ARG A 266 -8.96 27.82 -40.95
N ASP A 267 -8.98 29.15 -40.97
CA ASP A 267 -9.77 29.87 -41.93
C ASP A 267 -9.31 29.33 -43.29
N ASP A 268 -10.13 28.46 -43.87
CA ASP A 268 -10.01 28.16 -45.28
C ASP A 268 -10.50 29.42 -45.99
N ASP A 269 -9.53 30.14 -46.54
CA ASP A 269 -9.69 31.32 -47.37
C ASP A 269 -10.80 31.09 -48.42
N HIS A 270 -11.82 31.94 -48.38
CA HIS A 270 -12.46 32.41 -49.60
C HIS A 270 -12.83 33.87 -49.43
N ASP A 271 -11.89 34.72 -49.86
CA ASP A 271 -12.21 36.05 -50.37
C ASP A 271 -13.28 35.92 -51.45
N ASP A 272 -14.41 36.59 -51.27
CA ASP A 272 -15.10 37.24 -52.37
C ASP A 272 -15.67 38.57 -51.85
N TYR A 273 -15.01 39.63 -52.30
CA TYR A 273 -15.49 41.00 -52.27
C TYR A 273 -16.76 41.11 -53.12
N ASP A 274 -17.80 41.77 -52.62
CA ASP A 274 -18.16 43.10 -53.14
C ASP A 274 -19.47 43.64 -52.55
N TYR A 275 -19.44 44.96 -52.42
CA TYR A 275 -20.47 45.90 -52.01
C TYR A 275 -21.78 45.74 -52.80
N ASP A 276 -22.94 45.93 -52.15
CA ASP A 276 -23.81 47.10 -52.40
C ASP A 276 -25.25 46.99 -51.84
N TYR A 277 -25.66 48.11 -51.22
CA TYR A 277 -26.99 48.73 -51.14
C TYR A 277 -28.23 47.98 -50.58
N ASP A 278 -28.73 48.59 -49.49
CA ASP A 278 -30.07 49.18 -49.39
C ASP A 278 -31.27 48.40 -48.78
N TYR A 279 -31.80 49.08 -47.75
CA TYR A 279 -33.18 49.23 -47.30
C TYR A 279 -34.01 48.05 -46.77
N ASP A 280 -34.47 48.32 -45.55
CA ASP A 280 -35.83 48.15 -45.03
C ASP A 280 -36.12 47.07 -43.99
N TYR A 281 -36.76 47.58 -42.95
CA TYR A 281 -37.50 46.88 -41.93
C TYR A 281 -38.39 45.81 -42.54
N ASP A 282 -38.37 44.61 -41.95
CA ASP A 282 -39.62 43.97 -41.55
C ASP A 282 -39.38 43.01 -40.38
N TYR A 283 -40.23 43.17 -39.38
CA TYR A 283 -40.44 42.18 -38.34
C TYR A 283 -41.11 40.98 -39.00
N ASP A 284 -40.43 39.84 -39.03
CA ASP A 284 -41.13 38.57 -39.09
C ASP A 284 -40.54 37.54 -38.14
N TYR A 285 -41.46 36.96 -37.39
CA TYR A 285 -41.28 35.89 -36.45
C TYR A 285 -40.69 34.67 -37.15
N ASP A 286 -39.39 34.45 -36.99
CA ASP A 286 -38.84 33.13 -37.28
C ASP A 286 -38.67 32.34 -35.98
N TYR A 287 -39.39 31.22 -35.93
CA TYR A 287 -39.21 30.12 -34.99
C TYR A 287 -37.84 29.47 -35.28
N GLY A 288 -36.76 30.18 -34.96
CA GLY A 288 -35.39 29.69 -35.06
C GLY A 288 -35.06 28.79 -33.89
N SER A 289 -35.35 27.50 -34.03
CA SER A 289 -34.76 26.42 -33.25
C SER A 289 -33.23 26.51 -33.30
N GLY A 290 -32.64 27.22 -32.35
CA GLY A 290 -31.20 27.42 -32.21
C GLY A 290 -30.65 26.87 -30.89
N PHE A 291 -31.07 25.67 -30.48
CA PHE A 291 -30.31 24.90 -29.47
C PHE A 291 -29.11 24.25 -30.15
N GLY A 292 -28.13 25.09 -30.52
CA GLY A 292 -26.90 24.66 -31.20
C GLY A 292 -25.67 25.44 -30.74
N GLY A 293 -25.75 26.16 -29.62
CA GLY A 293 -24.56 26.74 -28.99
C GLY A 293 -23.83 25.66 -28.19
N GLU A 294 -22.60 25.33 -28.59
CA GLU A 294 -21.64 24.69 -27.70
C GLU A 294 -21.52 25.58 -26.45
N ILE A 295 -22.11 25.14 -25.34
CA ILE A 295 -21.93 25.81 -24.05
C ILE A 295 -20.50 25.52 -23.62
N MET A 296 -19.70 26.56 -23.53
CA MET A 296 -18.32 26.51 -23.09
C MET A 296 -18.30 25.95 -21.66
N VAL A 297 -17.58 24.84 -21.46
CA VAL A 297 -17.39 24.23 -20.13
C VAL A 297 -16.35 25.08 -19.39
N ASP A 298 -16.81 26.07 -18.64
CA ASP A 298 -15.95 27.04 -17.96
C ASP A 298 -15.36 26.52 -16.63
N SER A 299 -15.84 25.38 -16.11
CA SER A 299 -15.23 24.76 -14.92
C SER A 299 -15.28 23.23 -14.93
N ASN A 300 -14.18 22.65 -14.45
CA ASN A 300 -14.01 21.22 -14.26
C ASN A 300 -13.54 20.93 -12.83
N GLU A 301 -13.83 19.72 -12.35
CA GLU A 301 -13.34 19.25 -11.07
C GLU A 301 -12.65 17.90 -11.20
N ILE A 302 -11.63 17.67 -10.37
CA ILE A 302 -11.06 16.34 -10.20
C ILE A 302 -11.98 15.58 -9.26
N THR A 303 -12.61 14.52 -9.75
CA THR A 303 -13.52 13.69 -8.96
C THR A 303 -12.82 12.49 -8.36
N GLN A 304 -11.77 12.00 -9.01
CA GLN A 304 -11.07 10.80 -8.59
C GLN A 304 -9.58 10.86 -8.89
N LEU A 305 -8.80 10.28 -7.98
CA LEU A 305 -7.38 9.98 -8.18
C LEU A 305 -7.15 8.50 -7.84
N VAL A 306 -6.58 7.75 -8.78
CA VAL A 306 -6.31 6.32 -8.62
C VAL A 306 -4.83 6.03 -8.89
N PRO A 307 -4.07 5.49 -7.92
CA PRO A 307 -2.67 5.13 -8.13
C PRO A 307 -2.50 4.09 -9.23
N ALA A 308 -1.52 4.28 -10.10
CA ALA A 308 -1.08 3.29 -11.08
C ALA A 308 -0.15 2.26 -10.42
N LEU A 309 0.09 1.14 -11.11
CA LEU A 309 0.90 0.03 -10.59
C LEU A 309 2.36 0.38 -10.31
N ASN A 310 2.91 1.32 -11.09
CA ASN A 310 4.31 1.72 -10.97
C ASN A 310 4.58 2.66 -9.79
N ASP A 311 3.53 3.03 -9.04
CA ASP A 311 3.53 3.90 -7.87
C ASP A 311 4.08 5.33 -8.10
N THR A 312 4.50 5.61 -9.33
CA THR A 312 5.02 6.90 -9.79
C THR A 312 3.98 7.69 -10.55
N GLN A 313 2.89 7.03 -10.96
CA GLN A 313 1.81 7.61 -11.73
C GLN A 313 0.45 7.39 -11.08
N ALA A 314 -0.51 8.21 -11.47
CA ALA A 314 -1.91 8.05 -11.10
C ALA A 314 -2.82 8.48 -12.25
N TYR A 315 -3.99 7.87 -12.28
CA TYR A 315 -5.09 8.30 -13.12
C TYR A 315 -5.87 9.40 -12.40
N LYS A 316 -5.92 10.58 -13.00
CA LYS A 316 -6.81 11.68 -12.60
C LYS A 316 -8.06 11.63 -13.46
N VAL A 317 -9.23 11.67 -12.82
CA VAL A 317 -10.53 11.75 -13.50
C VAL A 317 -11.06 13.16 -13.33
N TYR A 318 -11.20 13.87 -14.45
CA TYR A 318 -11.82 15.19 -14.52
C TYR A 318 -13.24 15.04 -15.01
N ARG A 319 -14.13 15.88 -14.47
CA ARG A 319 -15.53 15.93 -14.86
C ARG A 319 -16.00 17.38 -14.94
N PRO A 320 -16.91 17.71 -15.88
CA PRO A 320 -17.57 19.01 -15.88
C PRO A 320 -18.47 19.17 -14.65
N THR A 321 -18.47 20.37 -14.08
CA THR A 321 -19.31 20.75 -12.92
C THR A 321 -20.78 20.92 -13.29
N ASP A 322 -21.06 21.52 -14.46
CA ASP A 322 -22.42 21.94 -14.84
C ASP A 322 -23.03 21.12 -16.00
N TYR A 323 -22.25 20.73 -17.00
CA TYR A 323 -22.77 20.09 -18.22
C TYR A 323 -21.78 19.13 -18.87
N ALA A 324 -22.24 17.91 -19.19
CA ALA A 324 -21.48 16.96 -20.00
C ALA A 324 -22.06 16.89 -21.43
N SER A 325 -21.19 16.92 -22.43
CA SER A 325 -21.63 16.89 -23.84
C SER A 325 -22.38 15.58 -24.16
N PRO A 326 -23.63 15.65 -24.65
CA PRO A 326 -24.41 14.50 -25.05
C PRO A 326 -23.95 13.89 -26.37
N ILE A 327 -22.99 14.50 -27.05
CA ILE A 327 -22.47 14.00 -28.33
C ILE A 327 -21.52 12.84 -28.01
N GLU A 328 -22.11 11.66 -27.85
CA GLU A 328 -21.48 10.41 -27.44
C GLU A 328 -20.25 10.07 -28.28
N SER A 329 -19.05 10.44 -27.81
CA SER A 329 -17.86 9.77 -28.32
C SER A 329 -17.75 8.39 -27.66
N ASP A 330 -18.00 7.34 -28.43
CA ASP A 330 -17.63 5.97 -28.08
C ASP A 330 -16.14 5.67 -28.28
N THR A 331 -15.34 6.73 -28.44
CA THR A 331 -13.89 6.67 -28.55
C THR A 331 -13.23 7.64 -27.57
N CYS A 332 -12.02 7.32 -27.14
CA CYS A 332 -11.12 8.35 -26.60
C CYS A 332 -10.73 9.22 -27.80
N ASN A 333 -11.12 10.49 -27.80
CA ASN A 333 -10.84 11.38 -28.91
C ASN A 333 -9.89 12.51 -28.48
N ASN A 334 -9.51 13.36 -29.42
CA ASN A 334 -8.68 14.54 -29.15
C ASN A 334 -9.54 15.78 -28.81
N LYS A 335 -10.84 15.61 -28.52
CA LYS A 335 -11.83 16.71 -28.40
C LYS A 335 -12.58 16.63 -27.07
N GLY A 336 -12.56 17.70 -26.28
CA GLY A 336 -13.18 17.77 -24.96
C GLY A 336 -12.18 18.29 -23.92
N VAL A 337 -12.67 18.70 -22.75
CA VAL A 337 -11.83 19.29 -21.69
C VAL A 337 -11.77 18.44 -20.42
N ASN A 338 -12.49 17.32 -20.40
CA ASN A 338 -12.52 16.36 -19.29
C ASN A 338 -12.26 14.92 -19.76
N GLY A 339 -12.02 14.04 -18.79
CA GLY A 339 -11.73 12.64 -19.05
C GLY A 339 -10.71 12.07 -18.08
N ILE A 340 -10.02 11.03 -18.51
CA ILE A 340 -9.06 10.29 -17.71
C ILE A 340 -7.65 10.64 -18.18
N PHE A 341 -6.78 11.01 -17.26
CA PHE A 341 -5.40 11.41 -17.56
C PHE A 341 -4.44 10.60 -16.69
N LEU A 342 -3.48 9.93 -17.32
CA LEU A 342 -2.39 9.27 -16.62
C LEU A 342 -1.27 10.30 -16.38
N THR A 343 -1.16 10.74 -15.14
CA THR A 343 -0.18 11.75 -14.71
C THR A 343 0.90 11.12 -13.85
N ASN A 344 2.08 11.72 -13.83
CA ASN A 344 3.05 11.43 -12.79
C ASN A 344 2.56 12.02 -11.45
N LEU A 345 2.79 11.29 -10.36
CA LEU A 345 2.58 11.74 -8.99
C LEU A 345 3.77 12.56 -8.47
N ILE A 346 4.92 12.45 -9.14
CA ILE A 346 6.18 13.12 -8.79
C ILE A 346 6.42 14.23 -9.82
N ASP A 347 6.09 15.47 -9.48
CA ASP A 347 6.68 16.62 -10.16
C ASP A 347 8.09 16.84 -9.61
N ALA A 348 9.06 17.02 -10.51
CA ALA A 348 10.49 17.12 -10.21
C ALA A 348 10.90 18.39 -9.44
N ASN A 349 9.96 19.11 -8.82
CA ASN A 349 10.18 20.46 -8.29
C ASN A 349 9.33 20.81 -7.06
N ILE A 350 9.19 19.88 -6.10
CA ILE A 350 8.49 20.15 -4.84
C ILE A 350 9.50 20.27 -3.70
N ASP A 351 10.11 21.44 -3.59
CA ASP A 351 11.10 21.78 -2.55
C ASP A 351 10.48 22.38 -1.27
N SER A 352 9.16 22.37 -1.12
CA SER A 352 8.54 22.98 0.07
C SER A 352 7.15 22.43 0.39
N VAL A 353 7.07 21.22 0.93
CA VAL A 353 5.87 20.85 1.71
C VAL A 353 6.29 20.26 3.05
N SER A 354 5.76 20.85 4.12
CA SER A 354 5.93 20.35 5.48
C SER A 354 5.33 18.95 5.58
N ALA A 355 6.17 17.93 5.54
CA ALA A 355 5.77 16.55 5.80
C ALA A 355 5.30 16.45 7.27
N LYS A 356 3.99 16.36 7.50
CA LYS A 356 3.43 16.09 8.83
C LYS A 356 3.39 14.59 9.05
N THR A 357 4.39 14.02 9.74
CA THR A 357 4.45 12.59 10.04
C THR A 357 3.18 12.06 10.71
N PHE A 358 2.49 11.13 10.04
CA PHE A 358 1.42 10.33 10.59
C PHE A 358 1.99 8.94 10.92
N THR A 359 2.00 8.59 12.21
CA THR A 359 2.36 7.26 12.72
C THR A 359 1.15 6.32 12.68
N ILE A 360 1.13 5.37 11.74
CA ILE A 360 0.31 4.16 11.88
C ILE A 360 1.19 3.17 12.66
N ASP A 361 0.89 3.04 13.95
CA ASP A 361 1.68 2.30 14.93
C ASP A 361 1.67 0.79 14.60
N THR A 362 2.59 0.34 13.75
CA THR A 362 2.72 -1.07 13.37
C THR A 362 4.18 -1.48 13.27
N TYR A 363 4.43 -2.77 13.55
CA TYR A 363 5.67 -3.57 13.47
C TYR A 363 7.01 -3.03 14.01
N SER A 364 7.27 -1.73 14.13
CA SER A 364 8.61 -1.17 14.41
C SER A 364 8.66 0.10 15.26
N SER A 365 7.53 0.66 15.70
CA SER A 365 7.51 1.89 16.49
C SER A 365 7.72 1.62 17.98
N ARG A 366 8.99 1.65 18.41
CA ARG A 366 9.28 2.26 19.72
C ARG A 366 9.23 3.77 19.52
N SER A 367 8.44 4.40 20.37
CA SER A 367 8.18 5.83 20.42
C SER A 367 9.43 6.70 20.55
N GLY A 368 9.33 7.91 19.99
CA GLY A 368 10.00 9.09 20.54
C GLY A 368 11.49 9.27 20.23
N GLY A 369 12.07 8.60 19.24
CA GLY A 369 13.36 9.02 18.68
C GLY A 369 13.20 10.36 17.94
N ALA A 370 14.11 11.30 18.14
CA ALA A 370 14.21 12.48 17.28
C ALA A 370 14.17 12.00 15.82
N LEU A 371 13.33 12.67 15.02
CA LEU A 371 13.20 12.37 13.60
C LEU A 371 14.62 12.21 13.03
N PRO A 372 14.95 11.07 12.37
CA PRO A 372 16.21 11.01 11.64
C PRO A 372 16.22 12.22 10.69
N PRO A 373 17.33 12.97 10.61
CA PRO A 373 17.42 14.11 9.71
C PRO A 373 16.93 13.65 8.34
N ILE A 374 15.95 14.38 7.80
CA ILE A 374 15.43 14.13 6.47
C ILE A 374 16.66 14.07 5.56
N PRO A 375 16.99 12.92 4.93
CA PRO A 375 17.99 12.93 3.89
C PRO A 375 17.44 13.87 2.84
N ILE A 376 18.11 15.01 2.64
CA ILE A 376 17.89 15.86 1.48
C ILE A 376 18.18 14.93 0.29
N PRO A 377 17.21 14.64 -0.57
CA PRO A 377 17.46 13.81 -1.74
C PRO A 377 18.60 14.44 -2.53
N THR A 378 19.63 13.63 -2.80
CA THR A 378 20.65 14.02 -3.77
C THR A 378 19.97 14.03 -5.12
N LEU A 379 19.96 15.21 -5.77
CA LEU A 379 19.51 15.37 -7.14
C LEU A 379 20.18 14.31 -8.01
N ASN A 380 19.40 13.33 -8.47
CA ASN A 380 19.71 12.69 -9.72
C ASN A 380 18.94 13.46 -10.80
N PRO A 381 19.61 13.96 -11.85
CA PRO A 381 18.90 14.51 -12.99
C PRO A 381 17.93 13.44 -13.50
N ALA A 382 16.65 13.80 -13.60
CA ALA A 382 15.62 12.90 -14.07
C ALA A 382 16.00 12.35 -15.44
N LEU A 383 16.08 11.02 -15.56
CA LEU A 383 15.69 10.36 -16.79
C LEU A 383 14.19 10.64 -16.92
N THR A 384 13.85 11.53 -17.84
CA THR A 384 12.48 11.87 -18.23
C THR A 384 11.61 10.61 -18.37
N PRO A 385 10.57 10.40 -17.54
CA PRO A 385 9.64 9.30 -17.76
C PRO A 385 8.53 9.72 -18.74
N ASN A 386 8.44 9.00 -19.86
CA ASN A 386 7.48 9.14 -20.96
C ASN A 386 6.04 8.70 -20.59
N SER A 387 5.16 9.57 -20.10
CA SER A 387 3.72 9.29 -20.17
C SER A 387 2.84 10.52 -19.92
N SER A 388 2.16 10.98 -20.99
CA SER A 388 1.16 12.05 -21.03
C SER A 388 -0.19 11.52 -21.59
N GLU A 389 -0.49 10.24 -21.37
CA GLU A 389 -1.62 9.57 -22.01
C GLU A 389 -2.94 10.10 -21.44
N SER A 390 -3.91 10.30 -22.32
CA SER A 390 -5.25 10.77 -21.96
C SER A 390 -6.32 10.02 -22.74
N CYS A 391 -7.47 9.85 -22.11
CA CYS A 391 -8.71 9.50 -22.77
C CYS A 391 -9.72 10.59 -22.49
N ILE A 392 -9.88 11.49 -23.46
CA ILE A 392 -10.77 12.64 -23.34
C ILE A 392 -12.19 12.18 -23.65
N ASN A 393 -13.07 12.36 -22.67
CA ASN A 393 -14.50 12.10 -22.75
C ASN A 393 -15.19 12.73 -21.54
N ASP A 394 -16.10 13.67 -21.78
CA ASP A 394 -16.75 14.42 -20.70
C ASP A 394 -17.76 13.60 -19.89
N ASN A 395 -18.09 12.38 -20.34
CA ASN A 395 -19.10 11.52 -19.72
C ASN A 395 -18.53 10.48 -18.74
N PHE A 396 -17.21 10.43 -18.52
CA PHE A 396 -16.64 9.55 -17.50
C PHE A 396 -16.92 10.08 -16.09
N THR A 397 -17.39 9.19 -15.22
CA THR A 397 -17.72 9.55 -13.82
C THR A 397 -16.72 8.97 -12.84
N LYS A 398 -16.24 7.76 -13.09
CA LYS A 398 -15.37 7.01 -12.18
C LYS A 398 -14.60 5.94 -12.94
N ILE A 399 -13.43 5.59 -12.43
CA ILE A 399 -12.65 4.43 -12.87
C ILE A 399 -12.41 3.45 -11.73
N ILE A 400 -12.25 2.18 -12.09
CA ILE A 400 -11.92 1.09 -11.18
C ILE A 400 -10.75 0.31 -11.80
N PRO A 401 -9.59 0.29 -11.15
CA PRO A 401 -8.39 -0.26 -11.75
C PRO A 401 -8.36 -1.79 -11.66
N LEU A 402 -8.10 -2.46 -12.80
CA LEU A 402 -7.87 -3.91 -12.92
C LEU A 402 -6.38 -4.15 -13.22
N LEU A 403 -5.56 -3.73 -12.26
CA LEU A 403 -4.12 -3.66 -12.37
C LEU A 403 -3.41 -4.97 -12.76
N GLN A 404 -3.81 -6.13 -12.23
CA GLN A 404 -3.25 -7.43 -12.62
C GLN A 404 -3.48 -7.75 -14.10
N SER A 405 -4.61 -7.28 -14.65
CA SER A 405 -5.01 -7.50 -16.03
C SER A 405 -4.50 -6.43 -16.98
N GLY A 406 -3.87 -5.35 -16.47
CA GLY A 406 -3.45 -4.20 -17.27
C GLY A 406 -4.62 -3.40 -17.85
N LEU A 407 -5.76 -3.41 -17.16
CA LEU A 407 -7.01 -2.80 -17.64
C LEU A 407 -7.57 -1.81 -16.63
N LEU A 408 -8.45 -0.92 -17.09
CA LEU A 408 -9.28 -0.05 -16.26
C LEU A 408 -10.73 -0.23 -16.67
N LEU A 409 -11.62 -0.38 -15.69
CA LEU A 409 -13.05 -0.18 -15.92
C LEU A 409 -13.34 1.29 -15.77
N ALA A 410 -14.09 1.87 -16.69
CA ALA A 410 -14.62 3.22 -16.57
C ALA A 410 -16.14 3.18 -16.58
N ILE A 411 -16.76 3.95 -15.70
CA ILE A 411 -18.20 4.20 -15.70
C ILE A 411 -18.44 5.42 -16.58
N LYS A 412 -19.18 5.23 -17.67
CA LYS A 412 -19.56 6.27 -18.63
C LYS A 412 -21.07 6.51 -18.54
N ASN A 413 -21.47 7.78 -18.49
CA ASN A 413 -22.86 8.19 -18.65
C ASN A 413 -23.24 8.15 -20.14
N THR A 414 -24.44 7.65 -20.47
CA THR A 414 -24.94 7.57 -21.85
C THR A 414 -25.89 8.72 -22.20
N GLY A 415 -25.78 9.87 -21.53
CA GLY A 415 -26.62 11.03 -21.78
C GLY A 415 -26.11 12.28 -21.08
N SER A 416 -26.67 13.44 -21.44
CA SER A 416 -26.27 14.77 -20.92
C SER A 416 -26.53 14.96 -19.42
N SER A 417 -27.40 14.14 -18.82
CA SER A 417 -27.69 14.19 -17.39
C SER A 417 -26.81 13.23 -16.61
N ILE A 418 -26.42 13.65 -15.43
CA ILE A 418 -25.71 12.84 -14.43
C ILE A 418 -26.57 11.66 -13.91
N TYR A 419 -27.87 11.71 -14.19
CA TYR A 419 -28.86 10.67 -13.89
C TYR A 419 -29.21 9.79 -15.09
N SER A 420 -28.48 9.92 -16.20
CA SER A 420 -28.65 9.06 -17.38
C SER A 420 -28.28 7.60 -17.08
N GLN A 421 -28.67 6.70 -17.98
CA GLN A 421 -28.20 5.32 -17.92
C GLN A 421 -26.67 5.30 -17.95
N GLN A 422 -26.09 4.39 -17.18
CA GLN A 422 -24.65 4.24 -17.11
C GLN A 422 -24.23 2.96 -17.85
N GLU A 423 -23.00 2.96 -18.34
CA GLU A 423 -22.37 1.77 -18.88
C GLU A 423 -20.95 1.62 -18.32
N LEU A 424 -20.52 0.37 -18.22
CA LEU A 424 -19.12 0.02 -18.04
C LEU A 424 -18.43 -0.03 -19.40
N LYS A 425 -17.27 0.62 -19.48
CA LYS A 425 -16.32 0.54 -20.60
C LYS A 425 -14.99 0.01 -20.11
N LEU A 426 -14.24 -0.60 -21.02
CA LEU A 426 -12.92 -1.15 -20.73
C LEU A 426 -11.84 -0.32 -21.41
N LEU A 427 -10.84 0.13 -20.67
CA LEU A 427 -9.68 0.86 -21.18
C LEU A 427 -8.40 0.07 -20.92
N SER A 428 -7.38 0.24 -21.77
CA SER A 428 -6.01 -0.20 -21.44
C SER A 428 -5.42 0.69 -20.34
N ALA A 429 -4.80 0.11 -19.32
CA ALA A 429 -4.27 0.89 -18.20
C ALA A 429 -3.07 1.78 -18.59
N ASP A 430 -2.25 1.35 -19.53
CA ASP A 430 -1.04 2.05 -19.97
C ASP A 430 -1.32 3.17 -20.97
N LYS A 431 -2.20 2.94 -21.95
CA LYS A 431 -2.50 3.88 -23.04
C LYS A 431 -3.84 4.58 -22.94
N LEU A 432 -4.66 4.21 -21.96
CA LEU A 432 -6.05 4.66 -21.84
C LEU A 432 -6.90 4.44 -23.09
N ASN A 433 -6.51 3.53 -24.00
CA ASN A 433 -7.29 3.20 -25.18
C ASN A 433 -8.59 2.49 -24.77
N MET A 434 -9.73 3.11 -25.07
CA MET A 434 -11.04 2.52 -24.87
C MET A 434 -11.28 1.39 -25.88
N LYS A 435 -11.68 0.22 -25.37
CA LYS A 435 -12.03 -0.96 -26.15
C LYS A 435 -13.51 -0.94 -26.53
N ASN A 436 -13.88 -1.72 -27.54
CA ASN A 436 -15.24 -1.81 -28.08
C ASN A 436 -16.24 -2.58 -27.19
N TRP A 437 -15.82 -3.02 -26.01
CA TRP A 437 -16.69 -3.74 -25.08
C TRP A 437 -17.41 -2.74 -24.18
N SER A 438 -18.72 -2.88 -24.08
CA SER A 438 -19.52 -2.16 -23.09
C SER A 438 -20.52 -3.06 -22.40
N TYR A 439 -20.90 -2.65 -21.19
CA TYR A 439 -21.93 -3.34 -20.41
C TYR A 439 -22.88 -2.33 -19.78
N LYS A 440 -24.16 -2.44 -20.15
CA LYS A 440 -25.21 -1.52 -19.68
C LYS A 440 -25.52 -1.78 -18.22
N LEU A 441 -25.33 -0.76 -17.39
CA LEU A 441 -25.71 -0.81 -15.98
C LEU A 441 -27.21 -0.56 -15.84
N LYS A 442 -27.86 -1.38 -15.02
CA LYS A 442 -29.31 -1.38 -14.82
C LYS A 442 -29.77 -0.47 -13.67
N ALA A 443 -28.83 0.23 -13.02
CA ALA A 443 -29.08 1.21 -11.97
C ALA A 443 -28.15 2.42 -12.16
N SER A 444 -28.53 3.57 -11.59
CA SER A 444 -27.75 4.81 -11.64
C SER A 444 -26.57 4.84 -10.67
N LEU A 445 -26.60 4.02 -9.61
CA LEU A 445 -25.55 3.94 -8.59
C LEU A 445 -25.26 2.48 -8.18
N PRO A 446 -24.82 1.61 -9.13
CA PRO A 446 -24.48 0.23 -8.80
C PRO A 446 -23.18 0.16 -8.00
N GLN A 447 -23.05 -0.86 -7.15
CA GLN A 447 -21.75 -1.21 -6.58
C GLN A 447 -21.00 -2.08 -7.58
N ILE A 448 -19.76 -1.72 -7.89
CA ILE A 448 -18.94 -2.42 -8.88
C ILE A 448 -17.68 -2.88 -8.18
N MET A 449 -17.52 -4.20 -8.09
CA MET A 449 -16.54 -4.87 -7.23
C MET A 449 -15.77 -5.91 -8.04
N PRO A 450 -14.54 -5.61 -8.46
CA PRO A 450 -13.68 -6.59 -9.12
C PRO A 450 -13.39 -7.79 -8.22
N SER A 451 -13.25 -8.97 -8.81
CA SER A 451 -12.74 -10.15 -8.12
C SER A 451 -11.29 -9.94 -7.67
N TYR A 452 -10.87 -10.72 -6.68
CA TYR A 452 -9.49 -10.67 -6.14
C TYR A 452 -8.40 -10.92 -7.21
N ASP A 453 -8.72 -11.72 -8.24
CA ASP A 453 -7.86 -11.99 -9.40
C ASP A 453 -8.14 -11.08 -10.61
N GLN A 454 -9.11 -10.17 -10.49
CA GLN A 454 -9.48 -9.15 -11.48
C GLN A 454 -9.87 -9.70 -12.85
N ARG A 455 -10.35 -10.94 -12.89
CA ARG A 455 -10.90 -11.60 -14.10
C ARG A 455 -12.41 -11.45 -14.20
N GLU A 456 -13.07 -11.13 -13.09
CA GLU A 456 -14.50 -11.00 -12.99
C GLU A 456 -14.85 -9.71 -12.27
N VAL A 457 -16.05 -9.19 -12.52
CA VAL A 457 -16.58 -7.99 -11.90
C VAL A 457 -17.96 -8.31 -11.41
N LEU A 458 -18.18 -8.12 -10.12
CA LEU A 458 -19.51 -8.21 -9.54
C LEU A 458 -20.18 -6.83 -9.62
N VAL A 459 -21.39 -6.80 -10.16
CA VAL A 459 -22.24 -5.61 -10.24
C VAL A 459 -23.46 -5.83 -9.37
N VAL A 460 -23.59 -5.07 -8.28
CA VAL A 460 -24.74 -5.15 -7.36
C VAL A 460 -25.65 -3.95 -7.61
N TYR A 461 -26.90 -4.23 -7.96
CA TYR A 461 -27.93 -3.23 -8.21
C TYR A 461 -28.72 -3.04 -6.91
N ASN A 462 -28.32 -2.05 -6.11
CA ASN A 462 -29.09 -1.68 -4.91
C ASN A 462 -30.51 -1.29 -5.36
N ASN A 463 -31.54 -2.03 -4.93
CA ASN A 463 -32.96 -1.95 -5.31
C ASN A 463 -33.56 -0.53 -5.40
N TYR A 464 -33.20 0.25 -6.42
CA TYR A 464 -33.78 1.55 -6.67
C TYR A 464 -34.02 1.73 -8.17
N PHE A 465 -35.32 1.69 -8.46
CA PHE A 465 -35.99 2.06 -9.70
C PHE A 465 -35.70 1.17 -10.91
N LEU A 466 -36.79 0.61 -11.45
CA LEU A 466 -36.96 -0.16 -12.69
C LEU A 466 -37.09 -1.67 -12.45
N ASN A 467 -38.33 -2.16 -12.27
CA ASN A 467 -38.92 -3.45 -12.67
C ASN A 467 -38.04 -4.72 -12.89
N SER A 468 -36.85 -4.81 -12.30
CA SER A 468 -35.94 -5.94 -12.46
C SER A 468 -35.81 -6.59 -11.09
N GLU A 469 -36.21 -7.86 -10.99
CA GLU A 469 -35.96 -8.76 -9.85
C GLU A 469 -34.46 -9.09 -9.70
N LEU A 470 -33.57 -8.29 -10.29
CA LEU A 470 -32.16 -8.59 -10.47
C LEU A 470 -31.32 -7.90 -9.41
N ALA A 471 -30.84 -8.68 -8.44
CA ALA A 471 -30.04 -8.14 -7.34
C ALA A 471 -28.57 -7.88 -7.72
N ALA A 472 -27.94 -8.82 -8.45
CA ALA A 472 -26.57 -8.65 -8.91
C ALA A 472 -26.24 -9.54 -10.13
N GLU A 473 -25.14 -9.22 -10.80
CA GLU A 473 -24.58 -9.97 -11.91
C GLU A 473 -23.06 -10.11 -11.78
N VAL A 474 -22.52 -11.25 -12.22
CA VAL A 474 -21.09 -11.42 -12.44
C VAL A 474 -20.81 -11.24 -13.92
N VAL A 475 -19.88 -10.34 -14.21
CA VAL A 475 -19.46 -9.95 -15.56
C VAL A 475 -18.00 -10.36 -15.77
N ASP A 476 -17.66 -10.84 -16.96
CA ASP A 476 -16.27 -11.10 -17.33
C ASP A 476 -15.50 -9.78 -17.52
N ALA A 477 -14.38 -9.61 -16.83
CA ALA A 477 -13.64 -8.35 -16.84
C ALA A 477 -12.92 -8.05 -18.17
N THR A 478 -12.78 -9.04 -19.06
CA THR A 478 -12.00 -8.90 -20.31
C THR A 478 -12.85 -8.52 -21.51
N ASN A 479 -14.13 -8.89 -21.51
CA ASN A 479 -15.05 -8.64 -22.63
C ASN A 479 -16.41 -8.06 -22.18
N LEU A 480 -16.59 -7.85 -20.87
CA LEU A 480 -17.80 -7.30 -20.25
C LEU A 480 -19.10 -8.08 -20.54
N SER A 481 -19.00 -9.39 -20.81
CA SER A 481 -20.18 -10.27 -20.95
C SER A 481 -20.70 -10.77 -19.60
N THR A 482 -22.02 -10.88 -19.44
CA THR A 482 -22.64 -11.51 -18.25
C THR A 482 -22.27 -13.00 -18.20
N LYS A 483 -21.68 -13.43 -17.09
CA LYS A 483 -21.41 -14.85 -16.80
C LYS A 483 -22.55 -15.51 -16.04
N MET A 484 -23.09 -14.82 -15.04
CA MET A 484 -24.18 -15.33 -14.21
C MET A 484 -24.94 -14.21 -13.52
N ILE A 485 -26.17 -14.54 -13.12
CA ILE A 485 -27.06 -13.70 -12.34
C ILE A 485 -27.08 -14.20 -10.90
N ILE A 486 -27.17 -13.28 -9.95
CA ILE A 486 -27.45 -13.55 -8.54
C ILE A 486 -28.87 -13.07 -8.22
N ASP A 487 -29.76 -14.05 -8.08
CA ASP A 487 -31.17 -13.82 -7.76
C ASP A 487 -31.38 -13.94 -6.25
N LYS A 488 -30.95 -12.91 -5.53
CA LYS A 488 -31.10 -12.77 -4.07
C LYS A 488 -31.66 -11.39 -3.75
N LEU A 489 -32.98 -11.26 -3.75
CA LEU A 489 -33.69 -9.97 -3.56
C LEU A 489 -33.33 -9.22 -2.26
N ASN A 490 -32.84 -9.94 -1.24
CA ASN A 490 -32.40 -9.37 0.03
C ASN A 490 -30.89 -9.03 0.06
N LEU A 491 -30.19 -9.07 -1.07
CA LEU A 491 -28.78 -8.72 -1.18
C LEU A 491 -28.56 -7.22 -0.91
N LYS A 492 -27.59 -6.91 -0.06
CA LYS A 492 -27.14 -5.53 0.22
C LYS A 492 -25.81 -5.22 -0.46
N THR A 493 -24.89 -6.17 -0.43
CA THR A 493 -23.55 -6.06 -1.02
C THR A 493 -22.95 -7.45 -1.12
N ALA A 494 -21.90 -7.63 -1.91
CA ALA A 494 -21.24 -8.92 -2.07
C ALA A 494 -19.83 -8.74 -2.63
N ASN A 495 -18.97 -9.75 -2.46
CA ASN A 495 -17.67 -9.78 -3.11
C ASN A 495 -17.37 -11.20 -3.61
N ILE A 496 -16.66 -11.30 -4.75
CA ILE A 496 -16.08 -12.57 -5.20
C ILE A 496 -14.83 -12.83 -4.37
N VAL A 497 -14.80 -13.99 -3.70
CA VAL A 497 -13.74 -14.39 -2.76
C VAL A 497 -13.01 -15.64 -3.26
N ALA A 498 -11.98 -16.07 -2.53
CA ALA A 498 -11.15 -17.22 -2.91
C ALA A 498 -11.97 -18.51 -3.10
N ASP A 499 -11.37 -19.49 -3.77
CA ASP A 499 -11.93 -20.82 -4.01
C ASP A 499 -13.25 -20.84 -4.80
N ARG A 500 -13.40 -19.89 -5.73
CA ARG A 500 -14.58 -19.74 -6.59
C ARG A 500 -15.87 -19.61 -5.78
N GLN A 501 -15.85 -18.73 -4.78
CA GLN A 501 -17.01 -18.44 -3.94
C GLN A 501 -17.38 -16.96 -4.08
N ILE A 502 -18.61 -16.63 -3.70
CA ILE A 502 -19.11 -15.26 -3.54
C ILE A 502 -19.57 -15.12 -2.09
N LEU A 503 -19.07 -14.11 -1.39
CA LEU A 503 -19.54 -13.74 -0.07
C LEU A 503 -20.67 -12.72 -0.23
N LEU A 504 -21.89 -13.08 0.16
CA LEU A 504 -23.07 -12.24 0.11
C LEU A 504 -23.33 -11.62 1.48
N GLY A 505 -23.56 -10.31 1.52
CA GLY A 505 -24.10 -9.60 2.68
C GLY A 505 -25.58 -9.33 2.47
N LEU A 506 -26.42 -9.96 3.29
CA LEU A 506 -27.87 -9.92 3.17
C LEU A 506 -28.50 -8.93 4.16
N SER A 507 -29.67 -8.40 3.82
CA SER A 507 -30.41 -7.41 4.64
C SER A 507 -30.98 -7.97 5.95
N ASN A 508 -30.99 -9.29 6.12
CA ASN A 508 -31.41 -9.98 7.34
C ASN A 508 -30.24 -10.27 8.30
N ASN A 509 -29.12 -9.53 8.17
CA ASN A 509 -27.92 -9.64 9.01
C ASN A 509 -27.27 -11.02 8.93
N ILE A 510 -27.22 -11.59 7.72
CA ILE A 510 -26.55 -12.85 7.42
C ILE A 510 -25.47 -12.61 6.35
N LEU A 511 -24.29 -13.17 6.61
CA LEU A 511 -23.26 -13.40 5.62
C LEU A 511 -23.41 -14.82 5.07
N GLU A 512 -23.49 -14.96 3.76
CA GLU A 512 -23.70 -16.24 3.07
C GLU A 512 -22.58 -16.47 2.06
N TRP A 513 -21.84 -17.57 2.17
CA TRP A 513 -20.90 -18.01 1.13
C TRP A 513 -21.66 -18.86 0.13
N VAL A 514 -21.62 -18.48 -1.14
CA VAL A 514 -22.21 -19.27 -2.23
C VAL A 514 -21.15 -19.63 -3.26
N SER A 515 -21.37 -20.71 -4.01
CA SER A 515 -20.51 -21.05 -5.15
C SER A 515 -20.61 -19.99 -6.26
N ASN A 516 -19.48 -19.55 -6.80
CA ASN A 516 -19.41 -18.73 -8.01
C ASN A 516 -19.66 -19.61 -9.25
N SER A 517 -20.94 -19.96 -9.47
CA SER A 517 -21.40 -20.72 -10.62
C SER A 517 -22.87 -20.39 -10.91
N SER A 518 -23.34 -20.69 -12.13
CA SER A 518 -24.72 -20.48 -12.53
C SER A 518 -25.75 -21.20 -11.64
N GLN A 519 -25.37 -22.32 -11.03
CA GLN A 519 -26.17 -23.01 -10.02
C GLN A 519 -25.60 -22.75 -8.62
N GLN A 520 -25.97 -21.62 -8.03
CA GLN A 520 -25.47 -21.21 -6.73
C GLN A 520 -25.87 -22.20 -5.64
N LYS A 521 -24.88 -22.76 -4.95
CA LYS A 521 -25.07 -23.56 -3.74
C LYS A 521 -24.59 -22.78 -2.54
N ILE A 522 -25.37 -22.79 -1.46
CA ILE A 522 -24.96 -22.26 -0.17
C ILE A 522 -23.88 -23.17 0.40
N LEU A 523 -22.77 -22.58 0.78
CA LEU A 523 -21.58 -23.25 1.25
C LEU A 523 -21.33 -23.02 2.75
N GLY A 524 -21.90 -21.95 3.32
CA GLY A 524 -21.82 -21.62 4.73
C GLY A 524 -22.53 -20.30 5.02
N GLU A 525 -22.82 -20.07 6.29
CA GLU A 525 -23.49 -18.87 6.77
C GLU A 525 -22.89 -18.40 8.10
N LEU A 526 -22.90 -17.09 8.32
CA LEU A 526 -22.53 -16.45 9.57
C LEU A 526 -23.53 -15.33 9.89
N LYS A 527 -24.11 -15.38 11.08
CA LYS A 527 -24.99 -14.31 11.56
C LYS A 527 -24.17 -13.15 12.10
N VAL A 528 -24.51 -11.93 11.69
CA VAL A 528 -23.94 -10.69 12.24
C VAL A 528 -24.95 -9.95 13.11
N ASP A 529 -24.46 -9.04 13.93
CA ASP A 529 -25.24 -8.35 14.97
C ASP A 529 -26.24 -7.31 14.44
N SER A 530 -25.91 -6.67 13.33
CA SER A 530 -26.62 -5.51 12.79
C SER A 530 -26.49 -5.42 11.28
N ALA A 531 -27.11 -4.40 10.68
CA ALA A 531 -27.15 -4.23 9.24
C ALA A 531 -25.74 -4.12 8.65
N ILE A 532 -25.51 -4.85 7.55
CA ILE A 532 -24.24 -4.84 6.82
C ILE A 532 -24.16 -3.57 5.97
N ASN A 533 -23.13 -2.76 6.23
CA ASN A 533 -22.90 -1.50 5.52
C ASN A 533 -21.89 -1.68 4.38
N GLN A 534 -20.78 -2.38 4.63
CA GLN A 534 -19.72 -2.59 3.64
C GLN A 534 -19.07 -3.96 3.78
N ILE A 535 -18.64 -4.53 2.65
CA ILE A 535 -17.75 -5.69 2.59
C ILE A 535 -16.55 -5.33 1.72
N ALA A 536 -15.36 -5.64 2.23
CA ALA A 536 -14.11 -5.54 1.48
C ALA A 536 -13.33 -6.86 1.58
N THR A 537 -12.51 -7.15 0.59
CA THR A 537 -11.80 -8.43 0.49
C THR A 537 -10.34 -8.20 0.14
N SER A 538 -9.45 -8.98 0.76
CA SER A 538 -8.02 -8.99 0.48
C SER A 538 -7.71 -9.37 -0.96
N LYS A 539 -6.52 -8.99 -1.45
CA LYS A 539 -6.03 -9.31 -2.81
C LYS A 539 -5.99 -10.81 -3.12
N THR A 540 -5.93 -11.66 -2.10
CA THR A 540 -5.93 -13.12 -2.27
C THR A 540 -7.33 -13.72 -2.28
N GLY A 541 -8.36 -12.94 -1.96
CA GLY A 541 -9.72 -13.43 -1.77
C GLY A 541 -9.92 -14.20 -0.47
N LYS A 542 -8.86 -14.53 0.29
CA LYS A 542 -8.95 -15.45 1.44
C LYS A 542 -9.52 -14.81 2.69
N ILE A 543 -9.32 -13.50 2.84
CA ILE A 543 -9.80 -12.73 3.99
C ILE A 543 -10.76 -11.65 3.51
N SER A 544 -11.87 -11.50 4.20
CA SER A 544 -12.82 -10.41 4.03
C SER A 544 -13.09 -9.71 5.36
N ALA A 545 -13.38 -8.42 5.28
CA ALA A 545 -13.83 -7.60 6.39
C ALA A 545 -15.24 -7.09 6.10
N ILE A 546 -16.08 -7.12 7.13
CA ILE A 546 -17.48 -6.74 7.06
C ILE A 546 -17.73 -5.70 8.15
N ALA A 547 -18.05 -4.49 7.72
CA ALA A 547 -18.47 -3.43 8.62
C ALA A 547 -20.00 -3.44 8.73
N THR A 548 -20.50 -3.63 9.94
CA THR A 548 -21.91 -3.41 10.27
C THR A 548 -22.12 -2.00 10.83
N GLU A 549 -23.26 -1.73 11.46
CA GLU A 549 -23.49 -0.42 12.11
C GLU A 549 -22.54 -0.17 13.28
N ASN A 550 -22.16 -1.23 14.01
CA ASN A 550 -21.39 -1.11 15.25
C ASN A 550 -20.16 -2.02 15.32
N THR A 551 -20.03 -3.00 14.41
CA THR A 551 -19.05 -4.08 14.57
C THR A 551 -18.31 -4.34 13.27
N LEU A 552 -17.01 -4.59 13.41
CA LEU A 552 -16.15 -5.11 12.35
C LEU A 552 -16.00 -6.62 12.53
N TYR A 553 -16.36 -7.37 11.50
CA TYR A 553 -16.10 -8.80 11.42
C TYR A 553 -14.98 -9.05 10.42
N ILE A 554 -13.99 -9.87 10.78
CA ILE A 554 -12.96 -10.37 9.86
C ILE A 554 -13.15 -11.87 9.73
N VAL A 555 -13.30 -12.35 8.51
CA VAL A 555 -13.62 -13.75 8.22
C VAL A 555 -12.59 -14.37 7.28
N ASP A 556 -12.36 -15.67 7.46
CA ASP A 556 -11.60 -16.49 6.53
C ASP A 556 -12.56 -17.16 5.56
N ASN A 557 -12.46 -16.82 4.27
CA ASN A 557 -13.33 -17.32 3.21
C ASN A 557 -13.02 -18.77 2.79
N THR A 558 -11.81 -19.25 3.08
CA THR A 558 -11.39 -20.64 2.78
C THR A 558 -12.08 -21.58 3.76
N THR A 559 -12.03 -21.24 5.05
CA THR A 559 -12.60 -22.06 6.13
C THR A 559 -14.02 -21.65 6.53
N ARG A 560 -14.51 -20.51 6.04
CA ARG A 560 -15.81 -19.89 6.34
C ARG A 560 -16.01 -19.64 7.84
N LYS A 561 -14.95 -19.18 8.51
CA LYS A 561 -14.93 -18.94 9.95
C LYS A 561 -14.75 -17.47 10.26
N LEU A 562 -15.40 -17.03 11.32
CA LEU A 562 -15.08 -15.79 12.00
C LEU A 562 -13.67 -15.89 12.60
N LEU A 563 -12.81 -14.94 12.24
CA LEU A 563 -11.50 -14.79 12.84
C LEU A 563 -11.57 -13.80 14.00
N ILE A 564 -12.08 -12.61 13.73
CA ILE A 564 -12.07 -11.47 14.66
C ILE A 564 -13.42 -10.76 14.62
N GLN A 565 -13.87 -10.31 15.78
CA GLN A 565 -15.03 -9.43 15.95
C GLN A 565 -14.62 -8.27 16.86
N GLU A 566 -14.76 -7.04 16.37
CA GLU A 566 -14.34 -5.83 17.09
C GLU A 566 -15.41 -4.74 17.03
N THR A 567 -15.63 -4.04 18.13
CA THR A 567 -16.53 -2.88 18.16
C THR A 567 -15.89 -1.70 17.43
N LEU A 568 -16.60 -1.13 16.46
CA LEU A 568 -16.16 0.04 15.71
C LEU A 568 -16.17 1.30 16.60
N SER A 569 -15.06 2.04 16.60
CA SER A 569 -14.96 3.34 17.28
C SER A 569 -15.79 4.40 16.56
N ASN A 570 -15.91 4.27 15.24
CA ASN A 570 -16.68 5.17 14.39
C ASN A 570 -17.60 4.36 13.48
N ARG A 571 -18.88 4.72 13.48
CA ARG A 571 -19.93 4.05 12.68
C ARG A 571 -19.94 4.51 11.23
N ALA A 572 -19.38 5.69 10.93
CA ALA A 572 -19.36 6.29 9.60
C ALA A 572 -18.08 5.93 8.84
N ILE A 573 -17.98 4.67 8.43
CA ILE A 573 -16.88 4.20 7.57
C ILE A 573 -17.14 4.64 6.12
N LYS A 574 -16.22 5.45 5.58
CA LYS A 574 -16.23 5.88 4.18
C LYS A 574 -15.69 4.81 3.26
N SER A 575 -14.55 4.22 3.60
CA SER A 575 -13.96 3.12 2.85
C SER A 575 -13.35 2.06 3.76
N LEU A 576 -13.42 0.81 3.31
CA LEU A 576 -12.85 -0.34 3.98
C LEU A 576 -11.83 -1.00 3.05
N HIS A 577 -10.62 -1.22 3.57
CA HIS A 577 -9.55 -1.87 2.84
C HIS A 577 -9.02 -3.07 3.64
N VAL A 578 -8.79 -4.19 2.95
CA VAL A 578 -8.36 -5.43 3.58
C VAL A 578 -7.02 -5.84 2.98
N LEU A 579 -6.03 -5.96 3.84
CA LEU A 579 -4.73 -6.52 3.53
C LEU A 579 -4.66 -7.96 4.08
N ALA A 580 -3.53 -8.64 3.89
CA ALA A 580 -3.40 -10.04 4.35
C ALA A 580 -3.38 -10.12 5.88
N GLU A 581 -2.91 -9.07 6.53
CA GLU A 581 -2.55 -9.01 7.94
C GLU A 581 -3.34 -7.99 8.76
N LYS A 582 -3.99 -7.03 8.09
CA LYS A 582 -4.75 -5.97 8.74
C LYS A 582 -5.93 -5.50 7.91
N VAL A 583 -6.89 -4.89 8.59
CA VAL A 583 -7.99 -4.15 8.00
C VAL A 583 -7.78 -2.67 8.30
N ILE A 584 -8.07 -1.83 7.31
CA ILE A 584 -8.02 -0.37 7.44
C ILE A 584 -9.42 0.17 7.15
N ALA A 585 -10.00 0.83 8.14
CA ALA A 585 -11.28 1.52 8.01
C ALA A 585 -11.03 3.03 7.99
N VAL A 586 -11.41 3.67 6.89
CA VAL A 586 -11.26 5.11 6.71
C VAL A 586 -12.57 5.79 7.06
N THR A 587 -12.50 6.76 7.96
CA THR A 587 -13.65 7.53 8.45
C THR A 587 -13.64 8.95 7.87
N SER A 588 -14.57 9.80 8.30
CA SER A 588 -14.60 11.21 7.88
C SER A 588 -13.40 12.05 8.36
N SER A 589 -12.73 11.66 9.44
CA SER A 589 -11.70 12.48 10.10
C SER A 589 -10.48 11.69 10.59
N GLY A 590 -10.41 10.40 10.26
CA GLY A 590 -9.34 9.53 10.71
C GLY A 590 -9.33 8.15 10.07
N ILE A 591 -8.31 7.38 10.42
CA ILE A 591 -8.08 6.01 9.96
C ILE A 591 -8.00 5.11 11.18
N ASP A 592 -8.84 4.08 11.19
CA ASP A 592 -8.76 2.98 12.16
C ASP A 592 -8.06 1.79 11.48
N TYR A 593 -7.17 1.11 12.19
CA TYR A 593 -6.57 -0.13 11.72
C TYR A 593 -6.75 -1.25 12.74
N TYR A 594 -6.86 -2.47 12.22
CA TYR A 594 -7.07 -3.70 12.97
C TYR A 594 -6.10 -4.74 12.42
N GLN A 595 -4.93 -4.86 13.04
CA GLN A 595 -3.92 -5.85 12.66
C GLN A 595 -4.17 -7.16 13.42
N PHE A 596 -4.38 -8.26 12.71
CA PHE A 596 -4.77 -9.55 13.27
C PHE A 596 -3.86 -10.71 12.87
N ARG A 597 -2.95 -10.50 11.91
CA ARG A 597 -1.85 -11.42 11.59
C ARG A 597 -0.54 -10.68 11.52
N ASN A 598 0.53 -11.47 11.35
CA ASN A 598 1.89 -10.99 11.45
C ASN A 598 2.02 -10.17 12.74
N ILE A 599 1.67 -10.74 13.89
CA ILE A 599 2.02 -10.15 15.18
C ILE A 599 3.18 -10.97 15.68
N SER A 600 4.40 -10.57 15.31
CA SER A 600 5.60 -11.37 15.58
C SER A 600 6.82 -10.57 16.02
N GLY A 601 7.65 -11.24 16.81
CA GLY A 601 8.92 -10.71 17.33
C GLY A 601 9.13 -11.03 18.81
N PRO A 602 10.21 -10.50 19.42
CA PRO A 602 10.43 -10.69 20.85
C PRO A 602 9.28 -10.14 21.69
N VAL A 603 9.02 -10.76 22.84
CA VAL A 603 7.91 -10.42 23.75
C VAL A 603 7.81 -8.93 24.04
N LEU A 604 8.93 -8.28 24.38
CA LEU A 604 8.96 -6.84 24.72
C LEU A 604 8.56 -5.96 23.53
N LYS A 605 9.01 -6.32 22.32
CA LYS A 605 8.67 -5.62 21.09
C LYS A 605 7.18 -5.76 20.77
N VAL A 606 6.67 -6.99 20.75
CA VAL A 606 5.23 -7.25 20.49
C VAL A 606 4.38 -6.58 21.57
N GLY A 607 4.80 -6.65 22.83
CA GLY A 607 4.12 -5.98 23.94
C GLY A 607 4.04 -4.47 23.73
N SER A 608 5.10 -3.84 23.23
CA SER A 608 5.08 -2.41 22.92
C SER A 608 4.11 -2.01 21.81
N GLN A 609 3.85 -2.90 20.86
CA GLN A 609 2.87 -2.69 19.79
C GLN A 609 1.44 -2.80 20.32
N LEU A 610 1.20 -3.73 21.24
CA LEU A 610 -0.11 -3.96 21.83
C LEU A 610 -0.59 -2.81 22.74
N VAL A 611 0.33 -2.09 23.37
CA VAL A 611 -0.02 -0.93 24.22
C VAL A 611 -0.47 0.24 23.33
N THR A 612 -1.75 0.29 23.01
CA THR A 612 -2.39 1.39 22.25
C THR A 612 -3.39 2.15 23.10
N LYS A 613 -3.75 3.38 22.69
CA LYS A 613 -4.81 4.16 23.36
C LYS A 613 -6.11 3.38 23.43
N GLU A 614 -6.43 2.62 22.39
CA GLU A 614 -7.65 1.85 22.26
C GLU A 614 -7.65 0.64 23.19
N LEU A 615 -6.52 -0.07 23.35
CA LEU A 615 -6.39 -1.14 24.36
C LEU A 615 -6.58 -0.57 25.77
N LEU A 616 -5.91 0.55 26.07
CA LEU A 616 -5.98 1.17 27.39
C LEU A 616 -7.36 1.76 27.66
N LYS A 617 -8.07 2.26 26.64
CA LYS A 617 -9.44 2.72 26.76
C LYS A 617 -10.39 1.55 27.05
N ASN A 618 -10.24 0.44 26.33
CA ASN A 618 -10.98 -0.78 26.62
C ASN A 618 -10.73 -1.27 28.06
N TRP A 619 -9.49 -1.16 28.54
CA TRP A 619 -9.17 -1.49 29.93
C TRP A 619 -9.84 -0.53 30.93
N GLU A 620 -9.85 0.78 30.64
CA GLU A 620 -10.59 1.79 31.43
C GLU A 620 -12.09 1.50 31.52
N ASP A 621 -12.70 1.13 30.39
CA ASP A 621 -14.15 0.94 30.30
C ASP A 621 -14.62 -0.39 30.90
N ASN A 622 -13.80 -1.45 30.84
CA ASN A 622 -14.23 -2.81 31.15
C ASN A 622 -13.41 -3.53 32.24
N GLY A 623 -12.30 -2.95 32.70
CA GLY A 623 -11.35 -3.61 33.61
C GLY A 623 -11.13 -2.90 34.93
N ASN A 624 -10.37 -3.55 35.82
CA ASN A 624 -9.92 -2.97 37.08
C ASN A 624 -8.63 -2.18 36.87
N VAL A 625 -8.77 -0.87 36.64
CA VAL A 625 -7.67 -0.01 36.20
C VAL A 625 -6.83 0.51 37.35
N ASN A 626 -5.52 0.51 37.13
CA ASN A 626 -4.53 1.18 37.95
C ASN A 626 -3.52 1.89 37.06
N TRP A 627 -3.61 3.23 37.00
CA TRP A 627 -2.76 4.08 36.18
C TRP A 627 -1.36 4.35 36.78
N SER A 628 -1.01 3.75 37.92
CA SER A 628 0.37 3.86 38.44
C SER A 628 1.31 2.89 37.72
N SER A 629 1.09 1.59 37.91
CA SER A 629 1.85 0.52 37.25
C SER A 629 1.04 -0.77 37.20
N THR A 630 1.33 -1.60 36.19
CA THR A 630 0.71 -2.92 35.99
C THR A 630 1.61 -3.81 35.13
N ASN A 631 1.12 -4.97 34.70
CA ASN A 631 1.73 -5.77 33.65
C ASN A 631 0.78 -5.91 32.46
N LEU A 632 1.34 -6.00 31.25
CA LEU A 632 0.57 -6.08 30.01
C LEU A 632 -0.29 -7.33 29.95
N GLY A 633 0.20 -8.48 30.46
CA GLY A 633 -0.59 -9.71 30.52
C GLY A 633 -1.90 -9.53 31.29
N TYR A 634 -1.89 -8.78 32.40
CA TYR A 634 -3.09 -8.46 33.16
C TYR A 634 -4.04 -7.55 32.38
N VAL A 635 -3.53 -6.51 31.71
CA VAL A 635 -4.35 -5.61 30.86
C VAL A 635 -5.02 -6.39 29.73
N LEU A 636 -4.27 -7.25 29.03
CA LEU A 636 -4.80 -8.11 27.96
C LEU A 636 -5.88 -9.06 28.48
N PHE A 637 -5.65 -9.70 29.63
CA PHE A 637 -6.64 -10.58 30.24
C PHE A 637 -7.94 -9.84 30.63
N GLN A 638 -7.83 -8.67 31.25
CA GLN A 638 -8.98 -7.83 31.64
C GLN A 638 -9.78 -7.33 30.43
N THR A 639 -9.14 -7.17 29.28
CA THR A 639 -9.78 -6.72 28.02
C THR A 639 -10.28 -7.87 27.14
N GLY A 640 -10.30 -9.10 27.67
CA GLY A 640 -10.90 -10.27 26.99
C GLY A 640 -9.94 -11.09 26.12
N THR A 641 -8.63 -10.80 26.13
CA THR A 641 -7.64 -11.63 25.45
C THR A 641 -7.52 -12.99 26.14
N LYS A 642 -7.49 -14.08 25.36
CA LYS A 642 -7.35 -15.46 25.85
C LYS A 642 -6.15 -15.60 26.77
N ASN A 643 -6.32 -16.32 27.88
CA ASN A 643 -5.29 -16.51 28.90
C ASN A 643 -3.97 -17.09 28.33
N GLU A 644 -4.04 -18.02 27.39
CA GLU A 644 -2.88 -18.62 26.71
C GLU A 644 -1.99 -17.59 25.98
N ILE A 645 -2.57 -16.48 25.55
CA ILE A 645 -1.86 -15.36 24.92
C ILE A 645 -1.42 -14.36 26.00
N SER A 646 -2.32 -13.97 26.90
CA SER A 646 -2.06 -12.97 27.94
C SER A 646 -0.88 -13.36 28.85
N VAL A 647 -0.74 -14.64 29.20
CA VAL A 647 0.37 -15.15 30.04
C VAL A 647 1.74 -14.95 29.38
N GLN A 648 1.82 -14.87 28.05
CA GLN A 648 3.08 -14.60 27.34
C GLN A 648 3.63 -13.19 27.62
N PHE A 649 2.78 -12.28 28.10
CA PHE A 649 3.12 -10.88 28.39
C PHE A 649 3.13 -10.55 29.89
N LYS A 650 3.09 -11.56 30.78
CA LYS A 650 3.08 -11.35 32.24
C LYS A 650 4.31 -10.61 32.77
N ASP A 651 5.44 -10.78 32.09
CA ASP A 651 6.75 -10.19 32.46
C ASP A 651 7.02 -8.87 31.72
N VAL A 652 6.02 -8.32 31.01
CA VAL A 652 6.07 -6.99 30.41
C VAL A 652 5.37 -6.00 31.34
N HIS A 653 6.16 -5.15 31.99
CA HIS A 653 5.69 -4.16 32.96
C HIS A 653 5.34 -2.84 32.29
N LEU A 654 4.24 -2.23 32.74
CA LEU A 654 3.78 -0.92 32.28
C LEU A 654 3.81 0.05 33.46
N SER A 655 4.45 1.19 33.29
CA SER A 655 4.41 2.31 34.24
C SER A 655 3.96 3.55 33.50
N PHE A 656 2.84 4.15 33.89
CA PHE A 656 2.25 5.26 33.15
C PHE A 656 2.74 6.61 33.67
N SER A 657 2.74 7.61 32.78
CA SER A 657 3.17 8.97 33.05
C SER A 657 2.02 9.95 32.73
N PRO A 658 1.65 10.85 33.65
CA PRO A 658 2.16 10.97 35.02
C PRO A 658 1.60 9.87 35.95
N ILE A 659 2.35 9.53 37.01
CA ILE A 659 2.04 8.40 37.92
C ILE A 659 0.73 8.61 38.73
N ASN A 660 0.26 9.85 38.84
CA ASN A 660 -0.92 10.25 39.60
C ASN A 660 -2.18 10.45 38.72
N ALA A 661 -2.12 10.03 37.46
CA ALA A 661 -3.28 10.04 36.58
C ALA A 661 -4.41 9.17 37.13
N THR A 662 -5.65 9.63 36.94
CA THR A 662 -6.86 8.92 37.33
C THR A 662 -7.68 8.46 36.13
N THR A 663 -7.38 8.99 34.94
CA THR A 663 -8.04 8.65 33.67
C THR A 663 -7.02 8.53 32.54
N LEU A 664 -7.36 7.79 31.49
CA LEU A 664 -6.52 7.65 30.30
C LEU A 664 -6.18 9.01 29.66
N ASP A 665 -7.13 9.94 29.61
CA ASP A 665 -6.93 11.28 29.03
C ASP A 665 -5.84 12.09 29.74
N SER A 666 -5.52 11.76 30.99
CA SER A 666 -4.44 12.38 31.74
C SER A 666 -3.07 11.73 31.53
N ILE A 667 -3.01 10.55 30.89
CA ILE A 667 -1.77 9.86 30.54
C ILE A 667 -1.18 10.44 29.26
N THR A 668 0.08 10.86 29.34
CA THR A 668 0.86 11.32 28.18
C THR A 668 1.78 10.25 27.62
N GLY A 669 2.14 9.24 28.42
CA GLY A 669 2.95 8.13 27.95
C GLY A 669 3.08 6.96 28.91
N VAL A 670 3.76 5.91 28.46
CA VAL A 670 3.94 4.63 29.16
C VAL A 670 5.39 4.17 29.04
N HIS A 671 6.00 3.80 30.15
CA HIS A 671 7.24 3.03 30.18
C HIS A 671 6.91 1.53 30.18
N ILE A 672 7.40 0.81 29.17
CA ILE A 672 7.12 -0.58 28.86
C ILE A 672 8.43 -1.35 29.07
N SER A 673 8.53 -2.16 30.11
CA SER A 673 9.78 -2.81 30.50
C SER A 673 9.69 -4.33 30.45
N GLY A 674 10.79 -4.99 30.13
CA GLY A 674 10.88 -6.46 30.13
C GLY A 674 12.26 -6.94 29.69
N LEU A 675 12.42 -8.26 29.57
CA LEU A 675 13.68 -8.88 29.14
C LEU A 675 13.84 -8.87 27.61
N GLU A 676 15.03 -8.47 27.16
CA GLU A 676 15.46 -8.51 25.76
C GLU A 676 16.88 -9.10 25.72
N ARG A 677 17.06 -10.28 25.10
CA ARG A 677 18.32 -11.06 25.10
C ARG A 677 18.98 -11.19 26.49
N GLY A 678 18.16 -11.40 27.53
CA GLY A 678 18.61 -11.57 28.91
C GLY A 678 18.87 -10.26 29.68
N GLU A 679 18.77 -9.11 29.02
CA GLU A 679 18.94 -7.80 29.64
C GLU A 679 17.59 -7.13 29.90
N TRP A 680 17.46 -6.44 31.04
CA TRP A 680 16.27 -5.66 31.33
C TRP A 680 16.28 -4.36 30.52
N GLN A 681 15.23 -4.13 29.73
CA GLN A 681 15.10 -2.96 28.86
C GLN A 681 13.79 -2.24 29.16
N THR A 682 13.80 -0.90 29.10
CA THR A 682 12.61 -0.06 29.32
C THR A 682 12.36 0.85 28.13
N LEU A 683 11.25 0.62 27.43
CA LEU A 683 10.80 1.37 26.28
C LEU A 683 9.82 2.48 26.69
N TYR A 684 10.03 3.72 26.25
CA TYR A 684 9.03 4.77 26.47
C TYR A 684 8.10 4.88 25.26
N LYS A 685 6.80 5.03 25.52
CA LYS A 685 5.73 5.20 24.52
C LYS A 685 4.84 6.40 24.80
N ASN A 686 4.86 7.40 23.93
CA ASN A 686 3.84 8.45 23.91
C ASN A 686 2.52 7.85 23.45
N LEU A 687 1.43 8.25 24.11
CA LEU A 687 0.07 7.81 23.75
C LEU A 687 -0.63 8.85 22.89
#